data_AF-A0AAD6BJC3-F1
#
_entry.id   AF-A0AAD6BJC3-F1
#
_cell.length_a   1.000
_cell.length_b   1.000
_cell.length_c   1.000
_cell.angle_alpha   90.00
_cell.angle_beta   90.00
_cell.angle_gamma   90.00
#
_symmetry.space_group_name_H-M   'P 1'
#
loop_
_entity.id
_entity.type
_entity.pdbx_description
1 polymer ?
#
loop_
_entity_poly.entity_id
_entity_poly.type
_entity_poly.pdbx_seq_one_letter_code
_entity_poly.pdbx_strand_id
1 'polypeptide(L)'
;VSTFTVSCPVSIGKLILIELDKEIGLITNGKVHYFREGTALRVFEDSHPDGSWGEYEYVKGIPIEGIPHIMEATDRNSLPSEVRFSYEKTIQLRLTAIAALTKLNLKGIADSKDNWTDIDHINRVFRNKDTKISKEHWKEDAFFGYQYLNGVNPMLIRRCTALPENFPVTDEMLFPDGQSSLADEIKLRQTPAEDNPIFLPTDSEYDWLMAKMFVRSADFSEHELNVHLLRTHLLAEVYAVSLLRNVPLVHPLYKLLVPRTRYTLDINFLARHYLISKDGFFDKYAASGGEALFTILQRSMSSITYKSLCMPDDIAERGMEDVPNYYYRDDGLKLWVIIQRFVEGVLSFYYKSDDEVQQDSELQDWTSDIFKHGFLSKESTGIPQRLSSVTELVKFVTMVLFTCSAQHSAVNDGQFDYGGWVPNSPFSLQLAPPTTKGTTSEATMLKTLPDIGTSAQGMAALWVLSKPPSDFVPLGQFPEEHFTEEILCDLIKDFRGELEVLTTVISVRNRKLEIPYRYMDPADMENSLLIPHTRYTLQINFLARLLLISPSGVFTQFASSGGEAMITILKRSLSSMTYRSLCMPEDIAERGMEDVPNYYYRNDGLMVWDIINRFVKGVLGHYNKSDAEVSQDSELQQWIQDIFEHGFLSQANIGIPQRLSSVAELVKFVTMGIFTGQHSAVNCGQVCLGLYPEEHFCEEVPCKLISNFQGELEILSTVIKTRNKSLEVPYTYMDPALVENSVAI
;
A
#
# COMPACT_ATOMS: atom_id res chain seq x y z
N VAL A 1 6.81 23.75 2.34
CA VAL A 1 6.07 24.73 3.18
C VAL A 1 6.43 26.13 2.68
N SER A 2 5.53 27.09 2.83
CA SER A 2 5.73 28.46 2.35
C SER A 2 5.27 29.40 3.45
N THR A 3 6.08 30.40 3.78
CA THR A 3 5.78 31.33 4.88
C THR A 3 5.32 32.66 4.32
N PHE A 4 4.20 33.16 4.81
CA PHE A 4 3.65 34.46 4.43
C PHE A 4 3.59 35.35 5.67
N THR A 5 3.96 36.63 5.52
CA THR A 5 3.71 37.63 6.56
C THR A 5 2.39 38.32 6.26
N VAL A 6 1.41 38.17 7.15
CA VAL A 6 0.10 38.80 7.04
C VAL A 6 -0.02 39.86 8.14
N SER A 7 -0.30 41.11 7.74
CA SER A 7 -0.57 42.20 8.66
C SER A 7 -2.08 42.42 8.77
N CYS A 8 -2.66 42.14 9.94
CA CYS A 8 -4.07 42.42 10.19
C CYS A 8 -4.26 43.91 10.53
N PRO A 9 -5.23 44.60 9.90
CA PRO A 9 -5.48 46.02 10.17
C PRO A 9 -6.06 46.26 11.58
N VAL A 10 -6.50 45.21 12.27
CA VAL A 10 -7.04 45.22 13.63
C VAL A 10 -6.55 43.98 14.39
N SER A 11 -6.54 44.06 15.73
CA SER A 11 -6.26 42.88 16.57
C SER A 11 -7.38 41.84 16.41
N ILE A 12 -7.01 40.59 16.15
CA ILE A 12 -7.94 39.46 16.00
C ILE A 12 -8.05 38.58 17.25
N GLY A 13 -7.30 38.90 18.32
CA GLY A 13 -7.28 38.10 19.55
C GLY A 13 -6.57 36.75 19.39
N LYS A 14 -7.07 35.70 20.07
CA LYS A 14 -6.58 34.33 19.92
C LYS A 14 -7.02 33.80 18.56
N LEU A 15 -6.08 33.31 17.75
CA LEU A 15 -6.40 32.64 16.49
C LEU A 15 -7.13 31.33 16.78
N ILE A 16 -8.30 31.14 16.17
CA ILE A 16 -9.16 29.96 16.36
C ILE A 16 -9.28 29.16 15.06
N LEU A 17 -9.42 29.85 13.92
CA LEU A 17 -9.60 29.25 12.60
C LEU A 17 -8.75 29.98 11.56
N ILE A 18 -8.30 29.23 10.54
CA ILE A 18 -7.71 29.74 9.32
C ILE A 18 -8.64 29.37 8.17
N GLU A 19 -9.21 30.38 7.53
CA GLU A 19 -10.00 30.24 6.30
C GLU A 19 -9.09 30.34 5.08
N LEU A 20 -9.13 29.34 4.22
CA LEU A 20 -8.42 29.30 2.95
C LEU A 20 -9.43 29.18 1.81
N ASP A 21 -9.61 30.29 1.09
CA ASP A 21 -10.35 30.31 -0.17
C ASP A 21 -9.36 30.20 -1.34
N LYS A 22 -9.60 29.23 -2.23
CA LYS A 22 -8.76 28.98 -3.40
C LYS A 22 -9.61 29.04 -4.66
N GLU A 23 -9.46 30.13 -5.41
CA GLU A 23 -10.23 30.36 -6.65
C GLU A 23 -9.92 29.33 -7.76
N ILE A 24 -8.70 28.75 -7.82
CA ILE A 24 -8.30 27.70 -8.79
C ILE A 24 -7.21 26.76 -8.21
N GLY A 25 -7.39 25.43 -8.19
CA GLY A 25 -6.34 24.42 -7.95
C GLY A 25 -6.75 23.15 -7.15
N LEU A 26 -5.75 22.33 -6.75
CA LEU A 26 -5.88 20.97 -6.17
C LEU A 26 -6.67 20.83 -4.85
N ILE A 27 -7.00 21.94 -4.18
CA ILE A 27 -7.94 21.96 -3.06
C ILE A 27 -9.25 22.40 -3.71
N THR A 28 -10.22 21.48 -3.78
CA THR A 28 -11.46 21.54 -4.59
C THR A 28 -11.88 22.95 -5.07
N ASN A 29 -11.79 23.20 -6.38
CA ASN A 29 -12.17 24.47 -7.01
C ASN A 29 -13.48 25.05 -6.43
N GLY A 30 -13.41 26.26 -5.90
CA GLY A 30 -14.59 27.02 -5.45
C GLY A 30 -15.19 26.60 -4.11
N LYS A 31 -14.46 25.85 -3.28
CA LYS A 31 -14.83 25.60 -1.87
C LYS A 31 -13.88 26.35 -0.94
N VAL A 32 -14.46 26.94 0.10
CA VAL A 32 -13.72 27.54 1.22
C VAL A 32 -13.36 26.44 2.21
N HIS A 33 -12.09 26.38 2.62
CA HIS A 33 -11.58 25.40 3.58
C HIS A 33 -11.24 26.07 4.91
N TYR A 34 -11.59 25.41 6.01
CA TYR A 34 -11.36 25.92 7.35
C TYR A 34 -10.44 24.96 8.10
N PHE A 35 -9.37 25.51 8.68
CA PHE A 35 -8.38 24.76 9.44
C PHE A 35 -8.35 25.27 10.88
N ARG A 36 -8.24 24.33 11.82
CA ARG A 36 -8.00 24.64 13.23
C ARG A 36 -6.52 24.51 13.56
N GLU A 37 -6.14 25.08 14.70
CA GLU A 37 -4.86 24.80 15.32
C GLU A 37 -4.74 23.28 15.64
N GLY A 38 -3.52 22.76 15.67
CA GLY A 38 -3.25 21.32 15.67
C GLY A 38 -3.70 20.57 16.93
N THR A 39 -3.89 21.25 18.06
CA THR A 39 -4.32 20.63 19.31
C THR A 39 -5.65 19.91 19.15
N ALA A 40 -5.72 18.65 19.57
CA ALA A 40 -6.96 17.91 19.48
C ALA A 40 -7.98 18.35 20.55
N LEU A 41 -9.25 18.38 20.19
CA LEU A 41 -10.35 18.81 21.06
C LEU A 41 -11.51 17.83 20.98
N ARG A 42 -12.15 17.57 22.12
CA ARG A 42 -13.42 16.85 22.20
C ARG A 42 -14.60 17.80 22.15
N VAL A 43 -15.79 17.29 21.85
CA VAL A 43 -17.00 18.10 21.66
C VAL A 43 -17.31 19.06 22.82
N PHE A 44 -17.03 18.68 24.07
CA PHE A 44 -17.29 19.50 25.26
C PHE A 44 -16.15 20.47 25.61
N GLU A 45 -14.99 20.35 24.98
CA GLU A 45 -13.87 21.30 25.08
C GLU A 45 -13.93 22.36 23.99
N ASP A 46 -14.66 22.08 22.91
CA ASP A 46 -14.82 22.98 21.78
C ASP A 46 -15.81 24.10 22.10
N SER A 47 -15.30 25.29 22.42
CA SER A 47 -16.11 26.49 22.68
C SER A 47 -16.65 27.15 21.40
N HIS A 48 -16.19 26.69 20.23
CA HIS A 48 -16.70 27.07 18.93
C HIS A 48 -17.11 25.81 18.16
N PRO A 49 -18.11 25.06 18.66
CA PRO A 49 -18.59 23.87 17.97
C PRO A 49 -19.27 24.37 16.71
N ASP A 50 -18.54 24.33 15.61
CA ASP A 50 -19.11 24.66 14.34
C ASP A 50 -20.06 23.53 13.95
N GLY A 51 -21.32 23.88 13.73
CA GLY A 51 -22.23 23.00 13.04
C GLY A 51 -21.63 22.66 11.67
N SER A 52 -21.36 21.37 11.43
CA SER A 52 -21.11 20.78 10.10
C SER A 52 -19.86 21.26 9.33
N TRP A 53 -18.66 21.20 9.91
CA TRP A 53 -17.46 21.19 9.06
C TRP A 53 -17.25 19.82 8.44
N GLY A 54 -17.80 19.67 7.24
CA GLY A 54 -17.80 18.42 6.50
C GLY A 54 -18.91 17.51 6.98
N GLU A 55 -20.17 17.93 6.81
CA GLU A 55 -21.14 16.90 6.44
C GLU A 55 -20.55 16.22 5.20
N TYR A 56 -19.95 15.04 5.39
CA TYR A 56 -19.83 14.04 4.36
C TYR A 56 -21.24 13.54 4.02
N GLU A 57 -22.16 14.46 3.68
CA GLU A 57 -23.49 14.21 3.12
C GLU A 57 -23.41 13.26 1.92
N TYR A 58 -22.22 13.16 1.32
CA TYR A 58 -21.85 12.32 0.19
C TYR A 58 -21.36 10.91 0.56
N VAL A 59 -20.94 10.63 1.80
CA VAL A 59 -20.48 9.29 2.22
C VAL A 59 -21.69 8.52 2.73
N LYS A 60 -22.48 7.99 1.80
CA LYS A 60 -23.62 7.11 2.09
C LYS A 60 -23.19 5.66 2.06
N GLY A 61 -23.76 4.86 2.94
CA GLY A 61 -23.65 3.41 2.89
C GLY A 61 -24.72 2.82 1.98
N ILE A 62 -24.37 1.94 1.04
CA ILE A 62 -25.34 1.13 0.30
C ILE A 62 -25.74 -0.06 1.17
N PRO A 63 -27.03 -0.24 1.48
CA PRO A 63 -27.50 -1.45 2.14
C PRO A 63 -27.45 -2.61 1.15
N ILE A 64 -26.64 -3.63 1.46
CA ILE A 64 -26.67 -4.92 0.78
C ILE A 64 -27.10 -5.95 1.81
N GLU A 65 -28.09 -6.77 1.47
CA GLU A 65 -28.70 -7.69 2.43
C GLU A 65 -27.65 -8.63 3.04
N GLY A 66 -27.57 -8.62 4.37
CA GLY A 66 -26.78 -9.57 5.16
C GLY A 66 -25.26 -9.34 5.17
N ILE A 67 -24.73 -8.27 4.56
CA ILE A 67 -23.31 -7.88 4.64
C ILE A 67 -23.16 -6.43 5.13
N PRO A 68 -21.99 -6.01 5.63
CA PRO A 68 -21.77 -4.63 6.06
C PRO A 68 -22.10 -3.62 4.96
N HIS A 69 -22.67 -2.48 5.33
CA HIS A 69 -22.90 -1.40 4.37
C HIS A 69 -21.56 -0.89 3.85
N ILE A 70 -21.48 -0.67 2.54
CA ILE A 70 -20.28 -0.21 1.83
C ILE A 70 -20.49 1.22 1.33
N MET A 71 -19.41 1.93 1.01
CA MET A 71 -19.52 3.28 0.47
C MET A 71 -20.23 3.30 -0.89
N GLU A 72 -21.22 4.20 -1.02
CA GLU A 72 -21.91 4.52 -2.26
C GLU A 72 -20.98 5.31 -3.19
N ALA A 73 -20.59 4.69 -4.31
CA ALA A 73 -19.83 5.33 -5.36
C ALA A 73 -20.20 4.69 -6.70
N THR A 74 -20.75 5.48 -7.63
CA THR A 74 -21.11 5.01 -8.98
C THR A 74 -19.88 4.88 -9.87
N ASP A 75 -18.89 5.74 -9.66
CA ASP A 75 -17.59 5.68 -10.29
C ASP A 75 -16.51 6.18 -9.32
N ARG A 76 -15.25 6.01 -9.69
CA ARG A 76 -14.12 6.34 -8.82
C ARG A 76 -14.06 7.83 -8.47
N ASN A 77 -14.53 8.73 -9.34
CA ASN A 77 -14.54 10.18 -9.07
C ASN A 77 -15.66 10.58 -8.10
N SER A 78 -16.61 9.70 -7.81
CA SER A 78 -17.60 9.90 -6.75
C SER A 78 -16.99 9.80 -5.34
N LEU A 79 -15.81 9.17 -5.21
CA LEU A 79 -15.07 9.15 -3.95
C LEU A 79 -14.45 10.53 -3.66
N PRO A 80 -14.51 11.02 -2.41
CA PRO A 80 -13.83 12.24 -2.00
C PRO A 80 -12.33 12.20 -2.36
N SER A 81 -11.79 13.34 -2.79
CA SER A 81 -10.38 13.46 -3.22
C SER A 81 -9.38 12.95 -2.20
N GLU A 82 -9.65 13.21 -0.92
CA GLU A 82 -8.82 12.92 0.24
C GLU A 82 -8.73 11.42 0.58
N VAL A 83 -9.68 10.60 0.11
CA VAL A 83 -9.68 9.14 0.35
C VAL A 83 -9.29 8.34 -0.89
N ARG A 84 -9.19 8.99 -2.05
CA ARG A 84 -8.69 8.38 -3.28
C ARG A 84 -7.20 8.14 -3.18
N PHE A 85 -6.73 7.09 -3.85
CA PHE A 85 -5.30 6.91 -4.06
C PHE A 85 -4.71 8.18 -4.66
N SER A 86 -3.47 8.47 -4.27
CA SER A 86 -2.67 9.37 -5.07
C SER A 86 -2.56 8.83 -6.50
N TYR A 87 -2.24 9.73 -7.41
CA TYR A 87 -2.07 9.36 -8.80
C TYR A 87 -0.97 8.30 -8.96
N GLU A 88 0.20 8.47 -8.32
CA GLU A 88 1.30 7.49 -8.23
C GLU A 88 0.79 6.09 -7.95
N LYS A 89 0.04 5.96 -6.86
CA LYS A 89 -0.46 4.69 -6.38
C LYS A 89 -1.43 4.07 -7.37
N THR A 90 -2.28 4.87 -7.99
CA THR A 90 -3.18 4.43 -9.06
C THR A 90 -2.42 3.74 -10.20
N ILE A 91 -1.33 4.35 -10.66
CA ILE A 91 -0.54 3.81 -11.76
C ILE A 91 0.22 2.59 -11.31
N GLN A 92 0.86 2.68 -10.15
CA GLN A 92 1.71 1.62 -9.64
C GLN A 92 0.92 0.32 -9.49
N LEU A 93 -0.30 0.39 -8.96
CA LEU A 93 -1.22 -0.75 -8.88
C LEU A 93 -1.63 -1.24 -10.28
N ARG A 94 -2.04 -0.34 -11.19
CA ARG A 94 -2.44 -0.72 -12.57
C ARG A 94 -1.29 -1.37 -13.35
N LEU A 95 -0.08 -0.84 -13.25
CA LEU A 95 1.11 -1.41 -13.90
C LEU A 95 1.47 -2.75 -13.32
N THR A 96 1.41 -2.89 -12.00
CA THR A 96 1.64 -4.17 -11.32
C THR A 96 0.64 -5.21 -11.81
N ALA A 97 -0.65 -4.87 -11.87
CA ALA A 97 -1.71 -5.75 -12.39
C ALA A 97 -1.50 -6.13 -13.88
N ILE A 98 -1.30 -5.14 -14.77
CA ILE A 98 -1.08 -5.38 -16.21
C ILE A 98 0.19 -6.20 -16.46
N ALA A 99 1.24 -5.97 -15.67
CA ALA A 99 2.51 -6.66 -15.83
C ALA A 99 2.55 -8.03 -15.16
N ALA A 100 1.59 -8.40 -14.29
CA ALA A 100 1.64 -9.59 -13.45
C ALA A 100 1.92 -10.87 -14.24
N LEU A 101 1.08 -11.19 -15.24
CA LEU A 101 1.28 -12.36 -16.11
C LEU A 101 2.63 -12.34 -16.84
N THR A 102 3.11 -11.16 -17.25
CA THR A 102 4.41 -11.04 -17.93
C THR A 102 5.57 -11.24 -16.96
N LYS A 103 5.54 -10.60 -15.78
CA LYS A 103 6.54 -10.76 -14.71
C LYS A 103 6.58 -12.19 -14.18
N LEU A 104 5.44 -12.88 -14.22
CA LEU A 104 5.35 -14.28 -13.87
C LEU A 104 5.71 -15.21 -15.04
N ASN A 105 5.99 -14.72 -16.25
CA ASN A 105 6.21 -15.54 -17.45
C ASN A 105 5.02 -16.47 -17.78
N LEU A 106 3.79 -16.06 -17.43
CA LEU A 106 2.55 -16.83 -17.61
C LEU A 106 1.69 -16.31 -18.78
N LYS A 107 2.06 -15.18 -19.41
CA LYS A 107 1.26 -14.54 -20.47
C LYS A 107 0.94 -15.49 -21.64
N GLY A 108 1.86 -16.36 -22.02
CA GLY A 108 1.67 -17.28 -23.15
C GLY A 108 0.68 -18.42 -22.89
N ILE A 109 0.30 -18.65 -21.62
CA ILE A 109 -0.56 -19.77 -21.21
C ILE A 109 -1.84 -19.31 -20.51
N ALA A 110 -2.02 -17.99 -20.32
CA ALA A 110 -3.10 -17.40 -19.52
C ALA A 110 -4.52 -17.67 -20.05
N ASP A 111 -4.64 -17.98 -21.34
CA ASP A 111 -5.90 -18.30 -22.01
C ASP A 111 -6.04 -19.80 -22.33
N SER A 112 -5.08 -20.63 -21.94
CA SER A 112 -5.14 -22.09 -22.18
C SER A 112 -6.30 -22.71 -21.41
N LYS A 113 -7.02 -23.64 -22.06
CA LYS A 113 -8.08 -24.46 -21.46
C LYS A 113 -7.66 -25.92 -21.31
N ASP A 114 -6.38 -26.20 -21.50
CA ASP A 114 -5.82 -27.53 -21.33
C ASP A 114 -5.65 -27.85 -19.84
N ASN A 115 -5.79 -29.14 -19.52
CA ASN A 115 -5.46 -29.65 -18.19
C ASN A 115 -3.95 -29.84 -18.05
N TRP A 116 -3.48 -29.84 -16.80
CA TRP A 116 -2.12 -30.25 -16.48
C TRP A 116 -1.89 -31.73 -16.84
N THR A 117 -0.72 -32.03 -17.43
CA THR A 117 -0.40 -33.38 -17.92
C THR A 117 0.24 -34.26 -16.84
N ASP A 118 1.02 -33.63 -15.96
CA ASP A 118 1.80 -34.24 -14.89
C ASP A 118 2.23 -33.14 -13.91
N ILE A 119 2.63 -33.51 -12.69
CA ILE A 119 3.17 -32.56 -11.69
C ILE A 119 4.46 -31.87 -12.19
N ASP A 120 5.24 -32.52 -13.05
CA ASP A 120 6.47 -31.94 -13.61
C ASP A 120 6.20 -30.78 -14.59
N HIS A 121 5.04 -30.78 -15.24
CA HIS A 121 4.58 -29.68 -16.07
C HIS A 121 4.26 -28.46 -15.21
N ILE A 122 3.50 -28.66 -14.13
CA ILE A 122 3.24 -27.64 -13.09
C ILE A 122 4.58 -27.09 -12.55
N ASN A 123 5.51 -27.98 -12.19
CA ASN A 123 6.85 -27.62 -11.70
C ASN A 123 7.66 -26.80 -12.71
N ARG A 124 7.60 -27.12 -14.00
CA ARG A 124 8.35 -26.41 -15.05
C ARG A 124 7.80 -25.02 -15.28
N VAL A 125 6.48 -24.87 -15.35
CA VAL A 125 5.83 -23.56 -15.51
C VAL A 125 6.11 -22.66 -14.31
N PHE A 126 6.17 -23.24 -13.10
CA PHE A 126 6.31 -22.49 -11.86
C PHE A 126 7.73 -22.50 -11.25
N ARG A 127 8.75 -22.98 -11.98
CA ARG A 127 10.12 -23.21 -11.47
C ARG A 127 10.78 -21.96 -10.86
N ASN A 128 10.55 -20.79 -11.44
CA ASN A 128 11.23 -19.53 -11.10
C ASN A 128 10.29 -18.57 -10.34
N LYS A 129 9.53 -19.10 -9.37
CA LYS A 129 8.59 -18.36 -8.54
C LYS A 129 9.00 -18.50 -7.09
N ASP A 130 8.85 -17.42 -6.32
CA ASP A 130 9.21 -17.39 -4.89
C ASP A 130 8.16 -18.12 -4.04
N THR A 131 7.95 -19.40 -4.35
CA THR A 131 6.91 -20.27 -3.76
C THR A 131 7.52 -21.58 -3.28
N LYS A 132 8.82 -21.54 -2.98
CA LYS A 132 9.65 -22.72 -2.71
C LYS A 132 9.08 -23.58 -1.58
N ILE A 133 8.63 -22.95 -0.49
CA ILE A 133 8.07 -23.62 0.69
C ILE A 133 6.86 -24.48 0.30
N SER A 134 5.83 -23.88 -0.29
CA SER A 134 4.61 -24.60 -0.65
C SER A 134 4.85 -25.67 -1.71
N LYS A 135 5.74 -25.40 -2.67
CA LYS A 135 6.10 -26.36 -3.70
C LYS A 135 6.80 -27.61 -3.14
N GLU A 136 7.68 -27.45 -2.16
CA GLU A 136 8.46 -28.56 -1.59
C GLU A 136 7.62 -29.39 -0.61
N HIS A 137 6.75 -28.77 0.18
CA HIS A 137 6.09 -29.43 1.31
C HIS A 137 4.59 -29.70 1.16
N TRP A 138 3.90 -29.28 0.07
CA TRP A 138 2.43 -29.38 -0.04
C TRP A 138 1.86 -30.79 0.13
N LYS A 139 2.64 -31.85 -0.14
CA LYS A 139 2.20 -33.23 0.07
C LYS A 139 2.28 -33.68 1.53
N GLU A 140 3.07 -33.00 2.36
CA GLU A 140 3.36 -33.38 3.75
C GLU A 140 2.20 -33.00 4.67
N ASP A 141 1.77 -33.93 5.53
CA ASP A 141 0.69 -33.69 6.49
C ASP A 141 1.10 -32.66 7.56
N ALA A 142 2.38 -32.65 7.95
CA ALA A 142 2.92 -31.66 8.87
C ALA A 142 2.79 -30.24 8.32
N PHE A 143 3.08 -30.02 7.03
CA PHE A 143 2.91 -28.72 6.39
C PHE A 143 1.44 -28.36 6.15
N PHE A 144 0.60 -29.34 5.80
CA PHE A 144 -0.85 -29.13 5.74
C PHE A 144 -1.42 -28.63 7.09
N GLY A 145 -1.04 -29.27 8.20
CA GLY A 145 -1.41 -28.83 9.55
C GLY A 145 -0.78 -27.49 9.96
N TYR A 146 0.50 -27.28 9.64
CA TYR A 146 1.23 -26.04 9.93
C TYR A 146 0.53 -24.79 9.38
N GLN A 147 -0.03 -24.88 8.17
CA GLN A 147 -0.72 -23.76 7.53
C GLN A 147 -1.95 -23.26 8.32
N TYR A 148 -2.58 -24.09 9.15
CA TYR A 148 -3.68 -23.66 10.01
C TYR A 148 -3.23 -22.88 11.24
N LEU A 149 -1.93 -22.90 11.56
CA LEU A 149 -1.33 -22.09 12.62
C LEU A 149 -0.57 -20.89 12.05
N ASN A 150 0.14 -21.06 10.94
CA ASN A 150 1.14 -20.10 10.47
C ASN A 150 1.03 -19.80 8.96
N GLY A 151 0.01 -20.33 8.29
CA GLY A 151 -0.30 -20.06 6.90
C GLY A 151 -1.10 -18.76 6.72
N VAL A 152 -1.70 -18.61 5.54
CA VAL A 152 -2.47 -17.41 5.18
C VAL A 152 -3.83 -17.30 5.90
N ASN A 153 -4.34 -18.41 6.44
CA ASN A 153 -5.61 -18.46 7.17
C ASN A 153 -5.48 -19.10 8.57
N PRO A 154 -4.77 -18.44 9.51
CA PRO A 154 -4.52 -18.99 10.84
C PRO A 154 -5.70 -18.79 11.81
N MET A 155 -6.90 -18.41 11.33
CA MET A 155 -8.02 -18.00 12.18
C MET A 155 -9.06 -19.11 12.44
N LEU A 156 -9.08 -20.18 11.64
CA LEU A 156 -10.19 -21.14 11.67
C LEU A 156 -10.01 -22.25 12.70
N ILE A 157 -8.76 -22.69 12.91
CA ILE A 157 -8.46 -23.82 13.80
C ILE A 157 -8.89 -23.50 15.24
N ARG A 158 -9.48 -24.49 15.90
CA ARG A 158 -9.97 -24.39 17.27
C ARG A 158 -9.85 -25.75 17.96
N ARG A 159 -9.70 -25.72 19.28
CA ARG A 159 -9.67 -26.94 20.10
C ARG A 159 -11.06 -27.58 20.10
N CYS A 160 -11.13 -28.82 19.64
CA CYS A 160 -12.35 -29.63 19.71
C CYS A 160 -12.52 -30.19 21.13
N THR A 161 -13.69 -29.99 21.76
CA THR A 161 -14.01 -30.54 23.09
C THR A 161 -15.00 -31.72 23.03
N ALA A 162 -15.70 -31.86 21.91
CA ALA A 162 -16.59 -32.98 21.58
C ALA A 162 -16.73 -33.09 20.06
N LEU A 163 -16.80 -34.33 19.54
CA LEU A 163 -16.98 -34.55 18.09
C LEU A 163 -18.34 -34.02 17.60
N PRO A 164 -18.40 -33.22 16.51
CA PRO A 164 -19.66 -32.63 16.04
C PRO A 164 -20.54 -33.66 15.33
N GLU A 165 -21.77 -33.93 15.78
CA GLU A 165 -22.68 -35.07 15.48
C GLU A 165 -22.80 -35.59 14.02
N ASN A 166 -22.31 -34.82 13.04
CA ASN A 166 -22.25 -35.13 11.62
C ASN A 166 -20.84 -35.52 11.10
N PHE A 167 -19.83 -35.63 11.97
CA PHE A 167 -18.48 -36.14 11.69
C PHE A 167 -18.10 -37.44 12.47
N PRO A 168 -18.48 -38.61 11.94
CA PRO A 168 -18.60 -39.88 12.69
C PRO A 168 -17.28 -40.68 12.75
N VAL A 169 -16.23 -40.07 13.28
CA VAL A 169 -14.89 -40.69 13.44
C VAL A 169 -14.90 -41.70 14.60
N THR A 170 -14.22 -42.85 14.44
CA THR A 170 -14.09 -43.88 15.49
C THR A 170 -12.63 -44.09 15.93
N ASP A 171 -12.42 -44.74 17.09
CA ASP A 171 -11.09 -45.06 17.62
C ASP A 171 -10.27 -45.88 16.64
N GLU A 172 -10.89 -46.88 16.01
CA GLU A 172 -10.23 -47.76 15.05
C GLU A 172 -9.76 -47.01 13.79
N MET A 173 -10.41 -45.89 13.45
CA MET A 173 -10.02 -45.07 12.31
C MET A 173 -8.75 -44.25 12.57
N LEU A 174 -8.55 -43.76 13.80
CA LEU A 174 -7.43 -42.87 14.13
C LEU A 174 -6.26 -43.59 14.81
N PHE A 175 -6.56 -44.61 15.61
CA PHE A 175 -5.60 -45.38 16.40
C PHE A 175 -5.67 -46.86 16.01
N PRO A 176 -5.33 -47.21 14.76
CA PRO A 176 -5.40 -48.60 14.28
C PRO A 176 -4.46 -49.54 15.03
N ASP A 177 -3.45 -49.00 15.72
CA ASP A 177 -2.52 -49.71 16.59
C ASP A 177 -2.95 -49.76 18.07
N GLY A 178 -4.06 -49.09 18.43
CA GLY A 178 -4.65 -49.08 19.77
C GLY A 178 -3.83 -48.34 20.83
N GLN A 179 -2.87 -47.48 20.45
CA GLN A 179 -2.00 -46.79 21.40
C GLN A 179 -2.63 -45.58 22.10
N SER A 180 -3.77 -45.10 21.60
CA SER A 180 -4.56 -44.02 22.20
C SER A 180 -6.05 -44.24 21.91
N SER A 181 -6.93 -43.44 22.50
CA SER A 181 -8.37 -43.47 22.22
C SER A 181 -8.94 -42.06 22.09
N LEU A 182 -10.01 -41.90 21.31
CA LEU A 182 -10.78 -40.66 21.22
C LEU A 182 -11.37 -40.31 22.58
N ALA A 183 -11.66 -41.27 23.45
CA ALA A 183 -12.16 -41.02 24.80
C ALA A 183 -11.10 -40.35 25.71
N ASP A 184 -9.82 -40.61 25.47
CA ASP A 184 -8.71 -39.94 26.16
C ASP A 184 -8.53 -38.49 25.69
N GLU A 185 -8.97 -38.17 24.46
CA GLU A 185 -8.79 -36.87 23.81
C GLU A 185 -10.06 -35.99 23.80
N ILE A 186 -11.27 -36.55 23.69
CA ILE A 186 -12.56 -35.83 23.50
C ILE A 186 -13.81 -36.65 23.93
N LYS A 187 -14.97 -35.99 24.13
CA LYS A 187 -16.26 -36.67 24.42
C LYS A 187 -17.01 -37.07 23.13
N LEU A 188 -17.49 -38.31 23.06
CA LEU A 188 -18.05 -38.95 21.85
C LEU A 188 -19.59 -38.99 21.78
N ARG A 189 -20.16 -38.81 20.57
CA ARG A 189 -21.53 -39.25 20.16
C ARG A 189 -21.71 -39.23 18.62
N GLN A 190 -21.72 -40.34 17.84
CA GLN A 190 -22.14 -40.35 16.39
C GLN A 190 -22.51 -41.69 15.70
N THR A 191 -23.14 -41.56 14.51
CA THR A 191 -23.42 -42.62 13.52
C THR A 191 -23.00 -42.19 12.09
N PRO A 192 -22.29 -43.00 11.28
CA PRO A 192 -21.87 -42.62 9.92
C PRO A 192 -22.92 -42.71 8.80
N ALA A 193 -22.72 -41.94 7.73
CA ALA A 193 -23.47 -42.02 6.46
C ALA A 193 -22.63 -42.69 5.35
N GLU A 194 -23.28 -43.47 4.46
CA GLU A 194 -22.61 -44.31 3.45
C GLU A 194 -22.08 -43.56 2.21
N ASP A 195 -22.55 -42.34 1.91
CA ASP A 195 -22.25 -41.58 0.68
C ASP A 195 -21.21 -40.45 0.87
N ASN A 196 -20.64 -40.31 2.07
CA ASN A 196 -19.61 -39.32 2.41
C ASN A 196 -18.47 -39.98 3.22
N PRO A 197 -17.51 -40.65 2.55
CA PRO A 197 -16.46 -41.39 3.24
C PRO A 197 -15.50 -40.46 4.00
N ILE A 198 -15.09 -40.86 5.20
CA ILE A 198 -14.01 -40.21 5.94
C ILE A 198 -12.67 -40.69 5.36
N PHE A 199 -11.95 -39.81 4.68
CA PHE A 199 -10.59 -40.07 4.18
C PHE A 199 -9.56 -39.95 5.30
N LEU A 200 -8.58 -40.85 5.30
CA LEU A 200 -7.54 -40.99 6.33
C LEU A 200 -6.14 -40.95 5.70
N PRO A 201 -5.09 -40.56 6.45
CA PRO A 201 -3.70 -40.64 5.97
C PRO A 201 -3.24 -42.05 5.59
N THR A 202 -3.94 -43.09 6.06
CA THR A 202 -3.70 -44.50 5.74
C THR A 202 -4.37 -44.96 4.44
N ASP A 203 -5.22 -44.14 3.82
CA ASP A 203 -5.80 -44.44 2.51
C ASP A 203 -4.74 -44.34 1.40
N SER A 204 -5.13 -44.60 0.15
CA SER A 204 -4.18 -44.48 -0.97
C SER A 204 -3.66 -43.04 -1.09
N GLU A 205 -2.43 -42.87 -1.61
CA GLU A 205 -1.78 -41.55 -1.72
C GLU A 205 -2.71 -40.50 -2.35
N TYR A 206 -3.37 -40.86 -3.46
CA TYR A 206 -4.22 -39.93 -4.19
C TYR A 206 -5.59 -39.70 -3.55
N ASP A 207 -6.11 -40.65 -2.76
CA ASP A 207 -7.35 -40.42 -2.02
C ASP A 207 -7.10 -39.37 -0.93
N TRP A 208 -6.00 -39.53 -0.19
CA TRP A 208 -5.61 -38.60 0.86
C TRP A 208 -5.21 -37.23 0.31
N LEU A 209 -4.41 -37.17 -0.77
CA LEU A 209 -4.05 -35.91 -1.42
C LEU A 209 -5.28 -35.18 -1.97
N MET A 210 -6.22 -35.90 -2.60
CA MET A 210 -7.45 -35.28 -3.12
C MET A 210 -8.31 -34.74 -1.97
N ALA A 211 -8.49 -35.50 -0.88
CA ALA A 211 -9.19 -35.02 0.31
C ALA A 211 -8.57 -33.71 0.84
N LYS A 212 -7.25 -33.69 1.08
CA LYS A 212 -6.54 -32.46 1.50
C LYS A 212 -6.73 -31.30 0.53
N MET A 213 -6.70 -31.57 -0.78
CA MET A 213 -6.88 -30.56 -1.82
C MET A 213 -8.27 -29.89 -1.78
N PHE A 214 -9.34 -30.66 -1.53
CA PHE A 214 -10.67 -30.11 -1.31
C PHE A 214 -10.73 -29.25 -0.04
N VAL A 215 -10.07 -29.68 1.05
CA VAL A 215 -9.98 -28.84 2.26
C VAL A 215 -9.22 -27.54 1.99
N ARG A 216 -8.10 -27.59 1.25
CA ARG A 216 -7.34 -26.38 0.86
C ARG A 216 -8.16 -25.46 -0.06
N SER A 217 -9.01 -25.99 -0.94
CA SER A 217 -9.90 -25.20 -1.78
C SER A 217 -11.01 -24.50 -0.98
N ALA A 218 -11.58 -25.21 0.01
CA ALA A 218 -12.53 -24.62 0.94
C ALA A 218 -11.86 -23.54 1.81
N ASP A 219 -10.63 -23.81 2.29
CA ASP A 219 -9.84 -22.85 3.06
C ASP A 219 -9.53 -21.59 2.25
N PHE A 220 -9.22 -21.69 0.95
CA PHE A 220 -9.07 -20.53 0.07
C PHE A 220 -10.36 -19.68 0.03
N SER A 221 -11.52 -20.33 -0.09
CA SER A 221 -12.81 -19.62 -0.20
C SER A 221 -13.17 -18.89 1.10
N GLU A 222 -12.95 -19.54 2.25
CA GLU A 222 -13.12 -18.92 3.57
C GLU A 222 -12.08 -17.84 3.85
N HIS A 223 -10.82 -18.09 3.50
CA HIS A 223 -9.73 -17.13 3.63
C HIS A 223 -10.05 -15.84 2.89
N GLU A 224 -10.29 -15.92 1.58
CA GLU A 224 -10.42 -14.70 0.78
C GLU A 224 -11.70 -13.93 1.06
N LEU A 225 -12.84 -14.61 1.28
CA LEU A 225 -14.13 -13.94 1.43
C LEU A 225 -14.43 -13.54 2.86
N ASN A 226 -14.15 -14.41 3.84
CA ASN A 226 -14.44 -14.14 5.25
C ASN A 226 -13.27 -13.45 5.92
N VAL A 227 -12.10 -14.10 5.94
CA VAL A 227 -10.96 -13.66 6.76
C VAL A 227 -10.25 -12.44 6.18
N HIS A 228 -10.15 -12.36 4.86
CA HIS A 228 -9.53 -11.25 4.14
C HIS A 228 -10.58 -10.18 3.78
N LEU A 229 -11.50 -10.45 2.84
CA LEU A 229 -12.44 -9.42 2.38
C LEU A 229 -13.37 -8.90 3.48
N LEU A 230 -14.13 -9.76 4.17
CA LEU A 230 -15.10 -9.30 5.16
C LEU A 230 -14.42 -8.72 6.41
N ARG A 231 -13.58 -9.52 7.06
CA ARG A 231 -13.02 -9.22 8.39
C ARG A 231 -11.94 -8.14 8.38
N THR A 232 -11.30 -7.84 7.24
CA THR A 232 -10.36 -6.72 7.14
C THR A 232 -10.91 -5.63 6.24
N HIS A 233 -11.10 -5.87 4.95
CA HIS A 233 -11.45 -4.81 4.00
C HIS A 233 -12.81 -4.16 4.28
N LEU A 234 -13.90 -4.94 4.35
CA LEU A 234 -15.24 -4.38 4.51
C LEU A 234 -15.43 -3.74 5.90
N LEU A 235 -14.89 -4.33 6.96
CA LEU A 235 -14.91 -3.73 8.29
C LEU A 235 -14.04 -2.48 8.38
N ALA A 236 -12.85 -2.45 7.76
CA ALA A 236 -12.04 -1.23 7.69
C ALA A 236 -12.77 -0.10 6.94
N GLU A 237 -13.50 -0.41 5.87
CA GLU A 237 -14.35 0.55 5.16
C GLU A 237 -15.48 1.08 6.06
N VAL A 238 -16.12 0.23 6.87
CA VAL A 238 -17.09 0.67 7.89
C VAL A 238 -16.47 1.65 8.86
N TYR A 239 -15.28 1.33 9.41
CA TYR A 239 -14.59 2.19 10.36
C TYR A 239 -14.22 3.53 9.74
N ALA A 240 -13.73 3.51 8.49
CA ALA A 240 -13.38 4.71 7.73
C ALA A 240 -14.61 5.58 7.43
N VAL A 241 -15.70 4.98 6.93
CA VAL A 241 -16.94 5.70 6.62
C VAL A 241 -17.53 6.32 7.88
N SER A 242 -17.61 5.58 8.97
CA SER A 242 -18.11 6.11 10.25
C SER A 242 -17.22 7.21 10.79
N LEU A 243 -15.89 7.05 10.72
CA LEU A 243 -14.94 8.06 11.17
C LEU A 243 -15.15 9.39 10.42
N LEU A 244 -15.22 9.33 9.09
CA LEU A 244 -15.44 10.52 8.27
C LEU A 244 -16.79 11.17 8.56
N ARG A 245 -17.86 10.39 8.75
CA ARG A 245 -19.22 10.92 8.98
C ARG A 245 -19.42 11.57 10.35
N ASN A 246 -18.82 11.02 11.40
CA ASN A 246 -19.23 11.32 12.77
C ASN A 246 -18.14 11.99 13.61
N VAL A 247 -16.87 11.97 13.18
CA VAL A 247 -15.74 12.43 14.00
C VAL A 247 -15.00 13.56 13.27
N PRO A 248 -14.99 14.80 13.80
CA PRO A 248 -14.37 15.93 13.12
C PRO A 248 -12.84 15.85 13.12
N LEU A 249 -12.19 16.56 12.18
CA LEU A 249 -10.74 16.58 11.98
C LEU A 249 -9.94 16.90 13.25
N VAL A 250 -10.51 17.74 14.13
CA VAL A 250 -9.87 18.19 15.37
C VAL A 250 -9.93 17.13 16.47
N HIS A 251 -10.79 16.13 16.35
CA HIS A 251 -11.02 15.15 17.40
C HIS A 251 -9.81 14.20 17.56
N PRO A 252 -9.41 13.85 18.80
CA PRO A 252 -8.25 12.98 19.02
C PRO A 252 -8.40 11.60 18.37
N LEU A 253 -9.62 11.05 18.34
CA LEU A 253 -9.92 9.80 17.64
C LEU A 253 -9.70 9.90 16.12
N TYR A 254 -10.05 11.03 15.50
CA TYR A 254 -9.81 11.24 14.07
C TYR A 254 -8.32 11.23 13.77
N LYS A 255 -7.54 12.04 14.49
CA LYS A 255 -6.09 12.13 14.34
C LYS A 255 -5.40 10.77 14.53
N LEU A 256 -5.90 9.95 15.46
CA LEU A 256 -5.38 8.61 15.71
C LEU A 256 -5.72 7.61 14.61
N LEU A 257 -6.94 7.66 14.05
CA LEU A 257 -7.46 6.65 13.12
C LEU A 257 -7.28 7.00 11.64
N VAL A 258 -7.25 8.29 11.26
CA VAL A 258 -7.20 8.70 9.85
C VAL A 258 -6.00 8.14 9.08
N PRO A 259 -4.78 8.02 9.66
CA PRO A 259 -3.68 7.40 8.94
C PRO A 259 -3.97 5.94 8.61
N ARG A 260 -4.79 5.25 9.44
CA ARG A 260 -5.12 3.82 9.31
C ARG A 260 -6.22 3.53 8.31
N THR A 261 -7.02 4.55 7.97
CA THR A 261 -8.11 4.45 6.99
C THR A 261 -7.68 4.90 5.59
N ARG A 262 -6.44 5.39 5.45
CA ARG A 262 -5.87 5.83 4.17
C ARG A 262 -6.12 4.76 3.11
N TYR A 263 -6.66 5.20 1.96
CA TYR A 263 -6.83 4.40 0.74
C TYR A 263 -7.81 3.21 0.81
N THR A 264 -8.37 2.91 1.98
CA THR A 264 -9.31 1.79 2.20
C THR A 264 -10.53 1.87 1.30
N LEU A 265 -11.11 3.07 1.15
CA LEU A 265 -12.33 3.27 0.36
C LEU A 265 -12.08 3.07 -1.14
N ASP A 266 -10.94 3.53 -1.65
CA ASP A 266 -10.60 3.39 -3.08
C ASP A 266 -10.21 1.94 -3.43
N ILE A 267 -9.43 1.25 -2.58
CA ILE A 267 -9.10 -0.16 -2.85
C ILE A 267 -10.35 -1.05 -2.82
N ASN A 268 -11.27 -0.82 -1.87
CA ASN A 268 -12.51 -1.58 -1.81
C ASN A 268 -13.44 -1.27 -2.99
N PHE A 269 -13.47 -0.02 -3.47
CA PHE A 269 -14.14 0.33 -4.71
C PHE A 269 -13.56 -0.45 -5.91
N LEU A 270 -12.24 -0.54 -6.03
CA LEU A 270 -11.58 -1.30 -7.08
C LEU A 270 -11.84 -2.81 -6.96
N ALA A 271 -11.83 -3.36 -5.75
CA ALA A 271 -12.17 -4.76 -5.50
C ALA A 271 -13.60 -5.07 -5.95
N ARG A 272 -14.56 -4.19 -5.63
CA ARG A 272 -15.95 -4.30 -6.10
C ARG A 272 -16.05 -4.29 -7.62
N HIS A 273 -15.23 -3.52 -8.31
CA HIS A 273 -15.33 -3.37 -9.77
C HIS A 273 -14.56 -4.45 -10.55
N TYR A 274 -13.45 -4.96 -10.03
CA TYR A 274 -12.53 -5.85 -10.77
C TYR A 274 -12.41 -7.26 -10.19
N LEU A 275 -12.69 -7.46 -8.89
CA LEU A 275 -12.54 -8.76 -8.23
C LEU A 275 -13.88 -9.46 -8.03
N ILE A 276 -14.82 -8.80 -7.35
CA ILE A 276 -16.06 -9.44 -6.89
C ILE A 276 -17.31 -9.06 -7.72
N SER A 277 -17.13 -8.25 -8.76
CA SER A 277 -18.17 -7.95 -9.75
C SER A 277 -18.48 -9.16 -10.63
N LYS A 278 -19.62 -9.08 -11.32
CA LYS A 278 -19.86 -9.89 -12.52
C LYS A 278 -18.73 -9.66 -13.52
N ASP A 279 -18.24 -10.73 -14.13
CA ASP A 279 -17.05 -10.73 -14.99
C ASP A 279 -15.73 -10.30 -14.28
N GLY A 280 -15.74 -10.19 -12.94
CA GLY A 280 -14.56 -9.99 -12.11
C GLY A 280 -13.76 -11.28 -11.91
N PHE A 281 -12.65 -11.19 -11.16
CA PHE A 281 -11.78 -12.34 -10.90
C PHE A 281 -12.52 -13.54 -10.28
N PHE A 282 -13.31 -13.31 -9.22
CA PHE A 282 -14.00 -14.40 -8.52
C PHE A 282 -15.01 -15.10 -9.44
N ASP A 283 -15.81 -14.33 -10.16
CA ASP A 283 -16.82 -14.84 -11.10
C ASP A 283 -16.19 -15.67 -12.24
N LYS A 284 -15.00 -15.28 -12.70
CA LYS A 284 -14.32 -15.95 -13.82
C LYS A 284 -13.48 -17.15 -13.45
N TYR A 285 -12.86 -17.15 -12.27
CA TYR A 285 -11.76 -18.07 -11.97
C TYR A 285 -11.92 -18.83 -10.66
N ALA A 286 -12.70 -18.33 -9.69
CA ALA A 286 -12.84 -18.96 -8.37
C ALA A 286 -14.15 -19.75 -8.26
N ALA A 287 -14.13 -20.90 -7.60
CA ALA A 287 -15.34 -21.69 -7.34
C ALA A 287 -16.32 -20.98 -6.41
N SER A 288 -15.84 -20.02 -5.63
CA SER A 288 -16.62 -19.17 -4.72
C SER A 288 -17.15 -17.88 -5.37
N GLY A 289 -17.07 -17.74 -6.70
CA GLY A 289 -17.64 -16.62 -7.45
C GLY A 289 -19.17 -16.64 -7.57
N GLY A 290 -19.73 -15.63 -8.25
CA GLY A 290 -21.17 -15.52 -8.49
C GLY A 290 -22.01 -15.44 -7.21
N GLU A 291 -23.09 -16.21 -7.13
CA GLU A 291 -24.01 -16.24 -5.98
C GLU A 291 -23.37 -16.81 -4.70
N ALA A 292 -22.39 -17.71 -4.84
CA ALA A 292 -21.70 -18.34 -3.71
C ALA A 292 -20.95 -17.29 -2.87
N LEU A 293 -20.38 -16.28 -3.52
CA LEU A 293 -19.66 -15.18 -2.89
C LEU A 293 -20.51 -14.49 -1.83
N PHE A 294 -21.71 -14.04 -2.21
CA PHE A 294 -22.62 -13.35 -1.31
C PHE A 294 -23.15 -14.28 -0.22
N THR A 295 -23.40 -15.55 -0.54
CA THR A 295 -23.82 -16.55 0.45
C THR A 295 -22.77 -16.75 1.54
N ILE A 296 -21.49 -16.85 1.17
CA ILE A 296 -20.38 -16.99 2.13
C ILE A 296 -20.24 -15.73 2.98
N LEU A 297 -20.29 -14.54 2.37
CA LEU A 297 -20.22 -13.27 3.11
C LEU A 297 -21.37 -13.13 4.12
N GLN A 298 -22.61 -13.43 3.72
CA GLN A 298 -23.78 -13.34 4.60
C GLN A 298 -23.70 -14.31 5.79
N ARG A 299 -23.24 -15.55 5.56
CA ARG A 299 -23.03 -16.54 6.63
C ARG A 299 -21.87 -16.15 7.54
N SER A 300 -20.80 -15.63 6.98
CA SER A 300 -19.65 -15.13 7.75
C SER A 300 -20.08 -13.99 8.66
N MET A 301 -20.84 -13.03 8.11
CA MET A 301 -21.39 -11.89 8.84
C MET A 301 -22.39 -12.29 9.93
N SER A 302 -23.12 -13.39 9.77
CA SER A 302 -24.03 -13.86 10.83
C SER A 302 -23.29 -14.51 12.01
N SER A 303 -22.04 -14.95 11.80
CA SER A 303 -21.20 -15.61 12.82
C SER A 303 -20.17 -14.70 13.48
N ILE A 304 -19.98 -13.49 12.97
CA ILE A 304 -18.95 -12.56 13.47
C ILE A 304 -19.31 -12.05 14.87
N THR A 305 -18.32 -12.01 15.76
CA THR A 305 -18.47 -11.46 17.11
C THR A 305 -17.37 -10.43 17.39
N TYR A 306 -17.63 -9.49 18.30
CA TYR A 306 -16.62 -8.54 18.74
C TYR A 306 -15.40 -9.22 19.35
N LYS A 307 -15.60 -10.33 20.07
CA LYS A 307 -14.51 -11.18 20.59
C LYS A 307 -13.65 -11.76 19.46
N SER A 308 -14.27 -12.23 18.38
CA SER A 308 -13.54 -12.77 17.23
C SER A 308 -12.71 -11.74 16.44
N LEU A 309 -12.88 -10.44 16.74
CA LEU A 309 -12.08 -9.33 16.21
C LEU A 309 -11.00 -8.87 17.19
N CYS A 310 -11.06 -9.30 18.46
CA CYS A 310 -10.08 -8.97 19.49
C CYS A 310 -9.12 -10.15 19.66
N MET A 311 -7.87 -10.01 19.20
CA MET A 311 -6.89 -11.11 19.16
C MET A 311 -6.81 -11.94 20.46
N PRO A 312 -6.73 -11.36 21.67
CA PRO A 312 -6.68 -12.15 22.90
C PRO A 312 -7.96 -12.94 23.16
N ASP A 313 -9.12 -12.33 22.88
CA ASP A 313 -10.42 -12.98 23.10
C ASP A 313 -10.65 -14.11 22.08
N ASP A 314 -10.30 -13.89 20.81
CA ASP A 314 -10.41 -14.89 19.74
C ASP A 314 -9.55 -16.13 20.03
N ILE A 315 -8.29 -15.93 20.44
CA ILE A 315 -7.37 -17.02 20.79
C ILE A 315 -7.91 -17.84 21.96
N ALA A 316 -8.43 -17.17 22.99
CA ALA A 316 -9.01 -17.82 24.16
C ALA A 316 -10.32 -18.56 23.80
N GLU A 317 -11.21 -17.94 23.02
CA GLU A 317 -12.49 -18.52 22.59
C GLU A 317 -12.29 -19.76 21.72
N ARG A 318 -11.27 -19.76 20.86
CA ARG A 318 -10.87 -20.94 20.08
C ARG A 318 -10.11 -21.99 20.90
N GLY A 319 -9.71 -21.68 22.13
CA GLY A 319 -8.98 -22.58 23.03
C GLY A 319 -7.55 -22.85 22.58
N MET A 320 -6.88 -21.85 22.00
CA MET A 320 -5.60 -21.99 21.31
C MET A 320 -4.40 -21.39 22.08
N GLU A 321 -4.57 -21.05 23.36
CA GLU A 321 -3.57 -20.36 24.17
C GLU A 321 -2.26 -21.16 24.34
N ASP A 322 -2.36 -22.47 24.54
CA ASP A 322 -1.22 -23.33 24.91
C ASP A 322 -0.59 -24.09 23.73
N VAL A 323 -1.10 -23.90 22.50
CA VAL A 323 -0.63 -24.65 21.33
C VAL A 323 0.81 -24.25 20.97
N PRO A 324 1.79 -25.17 20.92
CA PRO A 324 3.16 -24.82 20.58
C PRO A 324 3.27 -24.41 19.10
N ASN A 325 4.31 -23.63 18.77
CA ASN A 325 4.64 -23.22 17.39
C ASN A 325 3.52 -22.49 16.65
N TYR A 326 2.69 -21.74 17.37
CA TYR A 326 1.61 -20.91 16.80
C TYR A 326 2.06 -19.44 16.73
N TYR A 327 2.85 -19.12 15.71
CA TYR A 327 3.54 -17.84 15.59
C TYR A 327 2.60 -16.67 15.28
N TYR A 328 1.51 -16.89 14.53
CA TYR A 328 0.44 -15.91 14.37
C TYR A 328 -0.11 -15.45 15.73
N ARG A 329 -0.41 -16.41 16.63
CA ARG A 329 -0.81 -16.09 18.00
C ARG A 329 0.28 -15.33 18.73
N ASP A 330 1.50 -15.89 18.74
CA ASP A 330 2.57 -15.37 19.59
C ASP A 330 2.97 -13.95 19.21
N ASP A 331 2.99 -13.62 17.93
CA ASP A 331 3.32 -12.27 17.44
C ASP A 331 2.13 -11.34 17.54
N GLY A 332 0.94 -11.82 17.16
CA GLY A 332 -0.29 -11.03 17.22
C GLY A 332 -0.65 -10.60 18.64
N LEU A 333 -0.44 -11.46 19.66
CA LEU A 333 -0.65 -11.08 21.06
C LEU A 333 0.35 -10.02 21.53
N LYS A 334 1.62 -10.09 21.11
CA LYS A 334 2.62 -9.06 21.45
C LYS A 334 2.28 -7.72 20.77
N LEU A 335 1.94 -7.76 19.48
CA LEU A 335 1.48 -6.60 18.72
C LEU A 335 0.24 -5.98 19.35
N TRP A 336 -0.75 -6.79 19.72
CA TRP A 336 -1.96 -6.32 20.38
C TRP A 336 -1.64 -5.51 21.63
N VAL A 337 -0.76 -6.02 22.49
CA VAL A 337 -0.35 -5.34 23.73
C VAL A 337 0.44 -4.04 23.46
N ILE A 338 1.27 -4.00 22.42
CA ILE A 338 2.00 -2.78 22.02
C ILE A 338 1.02 -1.72 21.49
N ILE A 339 0.12 -2.10 20.59
CA ILE A 339 -0.92 -1.20 20.03
C ILE A 339 -1.85 -0.72 21.16
N GLN A 340 -2.27 -1.62 22.05
CA GLN A 340 -3.15 -1.29 23.16
C GLN A 340 -2.53 -0.25 24.09
N ARG A 341 -1.25 -0.39 24.46
CA ARG A 341 -0.55 0.59 25.31
C ARG A 341 -0.41 1.94 24.63
N PHE A 342 -0.12 1.97 23.34
CA PHE A 342 -0.09 3.22 22.57
C PHE A 342 -1.46 3.90 22.55
N VAL A 343 -2.51 3.15 22.23
CA VAL A 343 -3.90 3.63 22.23
C VAL A 343 -4.33 4.11 23.62
N GLU A 344 -3.99 3.37 24.68
CA GLU A 344 -4.25 3.74 26.06
C GLU A 344 -3.54 5.03 26.45
N GLY A 345 -2.26 5.19 26.11
CA GLY A 345 -1.50 6.41 26.37
C GLY A 345 -2.12 7.63 25.70
N VAL A 346 -2.47 7.52 24.41
CA VAL A 346 -3.11 8.60 23.65
C VAL A 346 -4.50 8.92 24.22
N LEU A 347 -5.35 7.92 24.40
CA LEU A 347 -6.74 8.17 24.82
C LEU A 347 -6.85 8.59 26.27
N SER A 348 -6.01 8.09 27.18
CA SER A 348 -5.98 8.53 28.58
C SER A 348 -5.37 9.93 28.72
N PHE A 349 -4.62 10.41 27.72
CA PHE A 349 -4.19 11.80 27.67
C PHE A 349 -5.39 12.74 27.45
N TYR A 350 -6.38 12.34 26.65
CA TYR A 350 -7.59 13.12 26.44
C TYR A 350 -8.67 12.80 27.48
N TYR A 351 -9.14 11.56 27.57
CA TYR A 351 -10.21 11.12 28.47
C TYR A 351 -9.70 10.78 29.88
N LYS A 352 -10.03 11.62 30.86
CA LYS A 352 -9.62 11.48 32.27
C LYS A 352 -10.60 10.67 33.11
N SER A 353 -11.81 10.46 32.62
CA SER A 353 -12.85 9.70 33.31
C SER A 353 -13.80 9.01 32.33
N ASP A 354 -14.48 7.99 32.83
CA ASP A 354 -15.54 7.29 32.10
C ASP A 354 -16.71 8.23 31.75
N ASP A 355 -16.97 9.24 32.60
CA ASP A 355 -18.00 10.26 32.34
C ASP A 355 -17.67 11.08 31.09
N GLU A 356 -16.39 11.41 30.84
CA GLU A 356 -15.96 12.12 29.63
C GLU A 356 -16.18 11.27 28.37
N VAL A 357 -16.01 9.95 28.44
CA VAL A 357 -16.31 9.04 27.33
C VAL A 357 -17.82 8.98 27.05
N GLN A 358 -18.64 8.95 28.10
CA GLN A 358 -20.10 8.89 27.99
C GLN A 358 -20.71 10.19 27.45
N GLN A 359 -20.10 11.34 27.77
CA GLN A 359 -20.55 12.67 27.36
C GLN A 359 -20.14 13.05 25.93
N ASP A 360 -19.16 12.35 25.35
CA ASP A 360 -18.66 12.64 24.01
C ASP A 360 -19.62 12.14 22.92
N SER A 361 -20.53 13.01 22.47
CA SER A 361 -21.54 12.64 21.47
C SER A 361 -20.95 12.18 20.13
N GLU A 362 -19.84 12.77 19.69
CA GLU A 362 -19.19 12.43 18.42
C GLU A 362 -18.64 11.01 18.45
N LEU A 363 -18.01 10.63 19.57
CA LEU A 363 -17.57 9.26 19.82
C LEU A 363 -18.73 8.25 19.87
N GLN A 364 -19.85 8.61 20.53
CA GLN A 364 -21.01 7.73 20.63
C GLN A 364 -21.70 7.56 19.28
N ASP A 365 -21.78 8.62 18.46
CA ASP A 365 -22.32 8.57 17.12
C ASP A 365 -21.45 7.70 16.21
N TRP A 366 -20.12 7.85 16.27
CA TRP A 366 -19.17 6.98 15.56
C TRP A 366 -19.36 5.50 15.88
N THR A 367 -19.46 5.15 17.16
CA THR A 367 -19.64 3.77 17.61
C THR A 367 -21.01 3.23 17.18
N SER A 368 -22.06 4.05 17.33
CA SER A 368 -23.43 3.67 16.95
C SER A 368 -23.56 3.48 15.44
N ASP A 369 -22.88 4.29 14.62
CA ASP A 369 -22.88 4.17 13.16
C ASP A 369 -22.20 2.86 12.71
N ILE A 370 -21.09 2.47 13.37
CA ILE A 370 -20.42 1.17 13.15
C ILE A 370 -21.36 0.01 13.50
N PHE A 371 -22.01 0.04 14.67
CA PHE A 371 -22.96 -0.99 15.07
C PHE A 371 -24.12 -1.10 14.07
N LYS A 372 -24.69 0.03 13.67
CA LYS A 372 -25.86 0.09 12.79
C LYS A 372 -25.54 -0.37 11.37
N HIS A 373 -24.45 0.10 10.79
CA HIS A 373 -24.14 -0.07 9.38
C HIS A 373 -23.11 -1.16 9.09
N GLY A 374 -22.13 -1.35 9.98
CA GLY A 374 -21.18 -2.45 9.90
C GLY A 374 -21.77 -3.77 10.39
N PHE A 375 -22.43 -3.72 11.55
CA PHE A 375 -22.94 -4.90 12.25
C PHE A 375 -24.45 -5.08 12.14
N LEU A 376 -25.09 -4.28 11.28
CA LEU A 376 -26.50 -4.40 10.90
C LEU A 376 -27.46 -4.35 12.09
N SER A 377 -27.08 -3.61 13.15
CA SER A 377 -27.82 -3.52 14.41
C SER A 377 -28.07 -4.88 15.09
N LYS A 378 -27.20 -5.87 14.85
CA LYS A 378 -27.33 -7.22 15.43
C LYS A 378 -26.64 -7.29 16.79
N GLU A 379 -27.43 -7.25 17.86
CA GLU A 379 -26.94 -7.41 19.25
C GLU A 379 -26.17 -8.72 19.46
N SER A 380 -26.49 -9.78 18.70
CA SER A 380 -25.81 -11.09 18.79
C SER A 380 -24.32 -11.04 18.45
N THR A 381 -23.86 -9.99 17.77
CA THR A 381 -22.43 -9.78 17.47
C THR A 381 -21.64 -9.38 18.73
N GLY A 382 -22.31 -8.86 19.76
CA GLY A 382 -21.68 -8.39 20.99
C GLY A 382 -20.79 -7.16 20.83
N ILE A 383 -20.78 -6.50 19.66
CA ILE A 383 -20.06 -5.24 19.47
C ILE A 383 -20.83 -4.11 20.18
N PRO A 384 -20.14 -3.21 20.91
CA PRO A 384 -20.82 -2.12 21.59
C PRO A 384 -21.49 -1.18 20.59
N GLN A 385 -22.73 -0.80 20.89
CA GLN A 385 -23.39 0.34 20.24
C GLN A 385 -22.95 1.68 20.86
N ARG A 386 -22.55 1.64 22.14
CA ARG A 386 -22.10 2.79 22.93
C ARG A 386 -20.92 2.35 23.79
N LEU A 387 -20.02 3.28 24.07
CA LEU A 387 -18.85 3.06 24.93
C LEU A 387 -19.05 3.84 26.22
N SER A 388 -18.87 3.20 27.36
CA SER A 388 -19.20 3.78 28.68
C SER A 388 -17.96 4.03 29.54
N SER A 389 -16.80 3.52 29.16
CA SER A 389 -15.55 3.67 29.92
C SER A 389 -14.34 3.88 29.03
N VAL A 390 -13.28 4.45 29.61
CA VAL A 390 -11.97 4.60 28.93
C VAL A 390 -11.42 3.23 28.54
N THR A 391 -11.60 2.20 29.39
CA THR A 391 -11.16 0.84 29.10
C THR A 391 -11.88 0.23 27.89
N GLU A 392 -13.20 0.41 27.79
CA GLU A 392 -13.96 -0.04 26.61
C GLU A 392 -13.52 0.69 25.34
N LEU A 393 -13.32 2.01 25.44
CA LEU A 393 -12.83 2.83 24.32
C LEU A 393 -11.45 2.37 23.84
N VAL A 394 -10.50 2.17 24.76
CA VAL A 394 -9.16 1.69 24.44
C VAL A 394 -9.21 0.34 23.75
N LYS A 395 -10.01 -0.62 24.26
CA LYS A 395 -10.14 -1.94 23.64
C LYS A 395 -10.76 -1.85 22.24
N PHE A 396 -11.80 -1.03 22.07
CA PHE A 396 -12.47 -0.85 20.78
C PHE A 396 -11.54 -0.23 19.73
N VAL A 397 -10.82 0.84 20.10
CA VAL A 397 -9.87 1.50 19.21
C VAL A 397 -8.69 0.61 18.90
N THR A 398 -8.18 -0.17 19.87
CA THR A 398 -7.15 -1.20 19.65
C THR A 398 -7.60 -2.22 18.59
N MET A 399 -8.83 -2.71 18.69
CA MET A 399 -9.41 -3.64 17.71
C MET A 399 -9.43 -3.03 16.30
N VAL A 400 -9.84 -1.77 16.16
CA VAL A 400 -9.86 -1.06 14.86
C VAL A 400 -8.44 -0.94 14.30
N LEU A 401 -7.47 -0.46 15.09
CA LEU A 401 -6.08 -0.31 14.64
C LEU A 401 -5.46 -1.67 14.25
N PHE A 402 -5.69 -2.70 15.06
CA PHE A 402 -5.18 -4.05 14.82
C PHE A 402 -5.76 -4.64 13.53
N THR A 403 -7.07 -4.48 13.31
CA THR A 403 -7.78 -4.96 12.11
C THR A 403 -7.22 -4.33 10.83
N CYS A 404 -7.03 -3.00 10.84
CA CYS A 404 -6.54 -2.25 9.68
C CYS A 404 -5.02 -2.37 9.43
N SER A 405 -4.27 -3.08 10.28
CA SER A 405 -2.83 -3.25 10.13
C SER A 405 -2.39 -4.72 10.30
N ALA A 406 -2.15 -5.16 11.54
CA ALA A 406 -1.67 -6.50 11.89
C ALA A 406 -2.52 -7.62 11.30
N GLN A 407 -3.84 -7.55 11.46
CA GLN A 407 -4.71 -8.60 10.97
C GLN A 407 -4.70 -8.69 9.45
N HIS A 408 -4.78 -7.56 8.74
CA HIS A 408 -4.70 -7.52 7.28
C HIS A 408 -3.37 -8.07 6.78
N SER A 409 -2.23 -7.58 7.28
CA SER A 409 -0.90 -8.06 6.87
C SER A 409 -0.76 -9.57 7.06
N ALA A 410 -1.21 -10.08 8.21
CA ALA A 410 -1.12 -11.51 8.54
C ALA A 410 -1.89 -12.43 7.58
N VAL A 411 -2.96 -11.93 6.94
CA VAL A 411 -3.82 -12.71 6.03
C VAL A 411 -3.68 -12.29 4.56
N ASN A 412 -2.95 -11.22 4.28
CA ASN A 412 -2.71 -10.73 2.91
C ASN A 412 -1.32 -11.12 2.40
N ASP A 413 -0.26 -10.88 3.18
CA ASP A 413 1.11 -10.82 2.63
C ASP A 413 1.66 -12.20 2.26
N GLY A 414 1.12 -13.27 2.86
CA GLY A 414 1.45 -14.66 2.56
C GLY A 414 0.66 -15.28 1.39
N GLN A 415 -0.27 -14.56 0.77
CA GLN A 415 -1.14 -15.12 -0.29
C GLN A 415 -0.32 -15.77 -1.42
N PHE A 416 0.73 -15.12 -1.90
CA PHE A 416 1.57 -15.67 -2.97
C PHE A 416 2.50 -16.79 -2.48
N ASP A 417 3.03 -16.70 -1.25
CA ASP A 417 3.89 -17.73 -0.66
C ASP A 417 3.18 -19.09 -0.58
N TYR A 418 1.90 -19.07 -0.18
CA TYR A 418 1.07 -20.27 -0.03
C TYR A 418 0.28 -20.63 -1.28
N GLY A 419 -0.30 -19.64 -1.96
CA GLY A 419 -1.18 -19.86 -3.11
C GLY A 419 -0.52 -19.76 -4.48
N GLY A 420 0.74 -19.33 -4.55
CA GLY A 420 1.52 -19.36 -5.78
C GLY A 420 1.92 -20.78 -6.23
N TRP A 421 1.60 -21.82 -5.44
CA TRP A 421 1.61 -23.22 -5.85
C TRP A 421 0.19 -23.77 -5.85
N VAL A 422 -0.42 -23.85 -7.04
CA VAL A 422 -1.86 -24.15 -7.21
C VAL A 422 -2.31 -25.44 -6.50
N PRO A 423 -1.56 -26.56 -6.51
CA PRO A 423 -1.97 -27.75 -5.75
C PRO A 423 -2.09 -27.55 -4.23
N ASN A 424 -1.40 -26.56 -3.66
CA ASN A 424 -1.50 -26.23 -2.23
C ASN A 424 -2.69 -25.31 -1.89
N SER A 425 -3.15 -24.48 -2.83
CA SER A 425 -4.28 -23.57 -2.62
C SER A 425 -5.14 -23.42 -3.89
N PRO A 426 -5.83 -24.48 -4.32
CA PRO A 426 -6.63 -24.44 -5.53
C PRO A 426 -7.89 -23.60 -5.30
N PHE A 427 -7.97 -22.47 -5.97
CA PHE A 427 -9.11 -21.55 -5.91
C PHE A 427 -10.36 -22.04 -6.69
N SER A 428 -10.20 -23.11 -7.46
CA SER A 428 -11.30 -23.83 -8.12
C SER A 428 -10.92 -25.30 -8.33
N LEU A 429 -11.91 -26.19 -8.30
CA LEU A 429 -11.77 -27.62 -8.61
C LEU A 429 -12.84 -28.02 -9.63
N GLN A 430 -12.43 -28.73 -10.69
CA GLN A 430 -13.23 -29.01 -11.89
C GLN A 430 -14.09 -30.29 -11.79
N LEU A 431 -13.81 -31.14 -10.80
CA LEU A 431 -14.56 -32.36 -10.53
C LEU A 431 -15.12 -32.34 -9.11
N ALA A 432 -16.19 -33.10 -8.88
CA ALA A 432 -16.77 -33.27 -7.55
C ALA A 432 -15.82 -34.01 -6.60
N PRO A 433 -15.97 -33.83 -5.28
CA PRO A 433 -15.25 -34.63 -4.29
C PRO A 433 -15.43 -36.14 -4.52
N PRO A 434 -14.39 -36.95 -4.29
CA PRO A 434 -14.48 -38.39 -4.44
C PRO A 434 -15.48 -38.97 -3.43
N THR A 435 -16.44 -39.78 -3.90
CA THR A 435 -17.46 -40.43 -3.06
C THR A 435 -17.11 -41.89 -2.73
N THR A 436 -15.97 -42.39 -3.20
CA THR A 436 -15.51 -43.76 -2.97
C THR A 436 -13.99 -43.79 -2.83
N LYS A 437 -13.49 -44.54 -1.84
CA LYS A 437 -12.04 -44.75 -1.64
C LYS A 437 -11.47 -45.68 -2.70
N GLY A 438 -10.18 -45.53 -3.01
CA GLY A 438 -9.44 -46.39 -3.94
C GLY A 438 -9.71 -46.13 -5.42
N THR A 439 -10.48 -45.09 -5.76
CA THR A 439 -10.83 -44.76 -7.15
C THR A 439 -10.04 -43.58 -7.71
N THR A 440 -9.26 -42.89 -6.87
CA THR A 440 -8.46 -41.74 -7.28
C THR A 440 -7.06 -42.15 -7.76
N SER A 441 -6.46 -41.28 -8.56
CA SER A 441 -5.14 -41.41 -9.19
C SER A 441 -4.56 -40.03 -9.51
N GLU A 442 -3.28 -39.96 -9.90
CA GLU A 442 -2.67 -38.71 -10.37
C GLU A 442 -3.45 -38.07 -11.51
N ALA A 443 -3.87 -38.88 -12.49
CA ALA A 443 -4.62 -38.41 -13.65
C ALA A 443 -5.97 -37.78 -13.26
N THR A 444 -6.69 -38.39 -12.31
CA THR A 444 -7.94 -37.81 -11.80
C THR A 444 -7.69 -36.56 -10.96
N MET A 445 -6.60 -36.50 -10.19
CA MET A 445 -6.22 -35.32 -9.42
C MET A 445 -5.89 -34.14 -10.34
N LEU A 446 -5.07 -34.35 -11.37
CA LEU A 446 -4.73 -33.32 -12.36
C LEU A 446 -5.95 -32.82 -13.15
N LYS A 447 -6.92 -33.71 -13.42
CA LYS A 447 -8.21 -33.33 -14.02
C LYS A 447 -9.13 -32.57 -13.06
N THR A 448 -8.93 -32.73 -11.74
CA THR A 448 -9.70 -32.04 -10.71
C THR A 448 -9.14 -30.63 -10.45
N LEU A 449 -7.84 -30.42 -10.61
CA LEU A 449 -7.21 -29.10 -10.53
C LEU A 449 -7.76 -28.13 -11.59
N PRO A 450 -7.61 -26.80 -11.39
CA PRO A 450 -8.00 -25.83 -12.41
C PRO A 450 -7.12 -25.99 -13.67
N ASP A 451 -7.70 -25.62 -14.82
CA ASP A 451 -6.97 -25.61 -16.10
C ASP A 451 -5.76 -24.65 -16.06
N ILE A 452 -4.87 -24.77 -17.05
CA ILE A 452 -3.62 -24.01 -17.10
C ILE A 452 -3.85 -22.49 -17.10
N GLY A 453 -4.81 -22.00 -17.89
CA GLY A 453 -5.11 -20.57 -17.97
C GLY A 453 -5.69 -20.04 -16.66
N THR A 454 -6.64 -20.77 -16.09
CA THR A 454 -7.24 -20.46 -14.80
C THR A 454 -6.17 -20.41 -13.70
N SER A 455 -5.29 -21.42 -13.65
CA SER A 455 -4.11 -21.47 -12.77
C SER A 455 -3.22 -20.23 -12.90
N ALA A 456 -2.91 -19.83 -14.14
CA ALA A 456 -2.07 -18.68 -14.42
C ALA A 456 -2.70 -17.35 -13.96
N GLN A 457 -4.01 -17.18 -14.15
CA GLN A 457 -4.74 -15.99 -13.73
C GLN A 457 -4.82 -15.88 -12.21
N GLY A 458 -5.11 -16.99 -11.51
CA GLY A 458 -5.14 -16.99 -10.04
C GLY A 458 -3.79 -16.67 -9.42
N MET A 459 -2.70 -17.24 -9.94
CA MET A 459 -1.36 -16.89 -9.48
C MET A 459 -1.01 -15.41 -9.71
N ALA A 460 -1.42 -14.85 -10.86
CA ALA A 460 -1.21 -13.44 -11.14
C ALA A 460 -1.99 -12.56 -10.16
N ALA A 461 -3.24 -12.92 -9.82
CA ALA A 461 -4.03 -12.20 -8.82
C ALA A 461 -3.36 -12.23 -7.45
N LEU A 462 -3.02 -13.41 -6.92
CA LEU A 462 -2.37 -13.54 -5.62
C LEU A 462 -1.01 -12.81 -5.56
N TRP A 463 -0.24 -12.82 -6.65
CA TRP A 463 1.01 -12.07 -6.73
C TRP A 463 0.78 -10.55 -6.65
N VAL A 464 -0.25 -10.04 -7.31
CA VAL A 464 -0.59 -8.60 -7.26
C VAL A 464 -1.02 -8.20 -5.86
N LEU A 465 -1.85 -9.01 -5.21
CA LEU A 465 -2.39 -8.74 -3.86
C LEU A 465 -1.33 -8.83 -2.76
N SER A 466 -0.33 -9.71 -2.93
CA SER A 466 0.75 -9.90 -1.95
C SER A 466 1.92 -8.93 -2.10
N LYS A 467 1.96 -8.12 -3.16
CA LYS A 467 3.15 -7.35 -3.50
C LYS A 467 3.19 -6.05 -2.68
N PRO A 468 4.25 -5.80 -1.89
CA PRO A 468 4.42 -4.52 -1.23
C PRO A 468 4.50 -3.39 -2.26
N PRO A 469 3.86 -2.25 -1.99
CA PRO A 469 3.93 -1.14 -2.91
C PRO A 469 5.27 -0.39 -2.76
N SER A 470 5.61 0.46 -3.73
CA SER A 470 6.90 1.16 -3.81
C SER A 470 7.06 2.24 -2.74
N ASP A 471 6.00 2.46 -1.99
CA ASP A 471 5.78 3.57 -1.09
C ASP A 471 5.40 3.13 0.30
N PHE A 472 5.57 1.85 0.56
CA PHE A 472 5.36 1.23 1.84
C PHE A 472 5.90 2.08 3.03
N VAL A 473 5.09 2.21 4.08
CA VAL A 473 5.29 2.95 5.33
C VAL A 473 5.01 1.92 6.41
N PRO A 474 6.05 1.45 7.11
CA PRO A 474 5.91 0.46 8.16
C PRO A 474 4.99 0.92 9.29
N LEU A 475 4.36 -0.04 9.99
CA LEU A 475 3.57 0.22 11.18
C LEU A 475 4.34 1.11 12.16
N GLY A 476 3.68 2.17 12.65
CA GLY A 476 4.27 3.11 13.60
C GLY A 476 5.05 4.26 12.97
N GLN A 477 5.26 4.26 11.65
CA GLN A 477 5.76 5.43 10.93
C GLN A 477 4.61 6.35 10.54
N PHE A 478 4.67 7.61 10.98
CA PHE A 478 3.60 8.60 10.78
C PHE A 478 4.15 9.75 9.94
N PRO A 479 4.02 9.70 8.59
CA PRO A 479 4.51 10.77 7.71
C PRO A 479 3.62 12.03 7.78
N GLU A 480 2.38 11.90 8.25
CA GLU A 480 1.45 13.01 8.47
C GLU A 480 1.40 13.35 9.96
N GLU A 481 1.78 14.58 10.30
CA GLU A 481 1.81 15.08 11.68
C GLU A 481 0.42 15.60 12.09
N HIS A 482 -0.44 14.68 12.53
CA HIS A 482 -1.78 15.01 13.04
C HIS A 482 -1.78 15.46 14.51
N PHE A 483 -0.82 14.99 15.30
CA PHE A 483 -0.62 15.40 16.69
C PHE A 483 0.55 16.39 16.79
N THR A 484 0.34 17.50 17.49
CA THR A 484 1.36 18.53 17.73
C THR A 484 1.79 18.58 19.20
N GLU A 485 1.05 17.89 20.08
CA GLU A 485 1.30 17.84 21.51
C GLU A 485 2.56 17.00 21.83
N GLU A 486 3.49 17.58 22.60
CA GLU A 486 4.80 16.98 22.93
C GLU A 486 4.67 15.57 23.53
N ILE A 487 3.72 15.39 24.46
CA ILE A 487 3.45 14.10 25.12
C ILE A 487 3.05 13.02 24.10
N LEU A 488 2.28 13.39 23.07
CA LEU A 488 1.84 12.43 22.04
C LEU A 488 2.98 12.11 21.07
N CYS A 489 3.82 13.09 20.75
CA CYS A 489 5.05 12.86 20.01
C CYS A 489 5.97 11.87 20.74
N ASP A 490 6.08 11.95 22.06
CA ASP A 490 6.85 10.99 22.86
C ASP A 490 6.20 9.61 22.91
N LEU A 491 4.88 9.52 23.06
CA LEU A 491 4.17 8.23 22.95
C LEU A 491 4.34 7.56 21.59
N ILE A 492 4.39 8.34 20.50
CA ILE A 492 4.69 7.84 19.15
C ILE A 492 6.13 7.29 19.08
N LYS A 493 7.11 7.96 19.69
CA LYS A 493 8.49 7.48 19.75
C LYS A 493 8.59 6.17 20.54
N ASP A 494 7.92 6.09 21.69
CA ASP A 494 7.89 4.88 22.51
C ASP A 494 7.26 3.72 21.74
N PHE A 495 6.11 3.97 21.09
CA PHE A 495 5.45 2.98 20.23
C PHE A 495 6.38 2.45 19.14
N ARG A 496 7.13 3.33 18.45
CA ARG A 496 8.13 2.91 17.44
C ARG A 496 9.22 2.05 18.06
N GLY A 497 9.78 2.46 19.20
CA GLY A 497 10.81 1.70 19.90
C GLY A 497 10.34 0.29 20.29
N GLU A 498 9.10 0.15 20.76
CA GLU A 498 8.54 -1.17 21.09
C GLU A 498 8.34 -2.07 19.87
N LEU A 499 7.93 -1.49 18.73
CA LEU A 499 7.83 -2.23 17.47
C LEU A 499 9.19 -2.70 16.96
N GLU A 500 10.23 -1.87 17.03
CA GLU A 500 11.61 -2.24 16.66
C GLU A 500 12.16 -3.40 17.52
N VAL A 501 11.86 -3.37 18.81
CA VAL A 501 12.19 -4.49 19.73
C VAL A 501 11.47 -5.76 19.27
N LEU A 502 10.18 -5.68 18.92
CA LEU A 502 9.43 -6.84 18.44
C LEU A 502 9.98 -7.39 17.11
N THR A 503 10.29 -6.53 16.13
CA THR A 503 10.98 -6.92 14.88
C THR A 503 12.26 -7.68 15.17
N THR A 504 13.05 -7.23 16.15
CA THR A 504 14.28 -7.93 16.55
C THR A 504 13.99 -9.32 17.12
N VAL A 505 12.98 -9.45 17.99
CA VAL A 505 12.56 -10.74 18.57
C VAL A 505 12.10 -11.72 17.48
N ILE A 506 11.25 -11.25 16.56
CA ILE A 506 10.74 -12.03 15.42
C ILE A 506 11.89 -12.49 14.53
N SER A 507 12.81 -11.58 14.18
CA SER A 507 13.99 -11.87 13.38
C SER A 507 14.89 -12.94 14.01
N VAL A 508 15.14 -12.88 15.33
CA VAL A 508 15.97 -13.87 16.03
C VAL A 508 15.31 -15.24 16.07
N ARG A 509 14.00 -15.32 16.29
CA ARG A 509 13.26 -16.58 16.20
C ARG A 509 13.31 -17.14 14.78
N ASN A 510 12.99 -16.34 13.78
CA ASN A 510 12.84 -16.78 12.40
C ASN A 510 14.13 -17.35 11.80
N ARG A 511 15.31 -16.89 12.24
CA ARG A 511 16.61 -17.47 11.85
C ARG A 511 16.79 -18.93 12.26
N LYS A 512 15.98 -19.44 13.20
CA LYS A 512 16.03 -20.83 13.70
C LYS A 512 14.93 -21.72 13.12
N LEU A 513 14.01 -21.15 12.35
CA LEU A 513 12.88 -21.88 11.76
C LEU A 513 13.22 -22.31 10.33
N GLU A 514 12.78 -23.50 9.96
CA GLU A 514 12.83 -23.96 8.56
C GLU A 514 11.90 -23.11 7.69
N ILE A 515 10.70 -22.82 8.19
CA ILE A 515 9.71 -21.94 7.58
C ILE A 515 9.55 -20.71 8.49
N PRO A 516 10.11 -19.55 8.14
CA PRO A 516 9.98 -18.35 8.96
C PRO A 516 8.56 -17.79 8.89
N TYR A 517 8.04 -17.27 10.01
CA TYR A 517 6.77 -16.54 10.06
C TYR A 517 7.03 -15.03 10.16
N ARG A 518 6.79 -14.29 9.07
CA ARG A 518 7.14 -12.86 8.93
C ARG A 518 5.93 -11.92 8.81
N TYR A 519 4.72 -12.44 8.62
CA TYR A 519 3.53 -11.66 8.27
C TYR A 519 2.98 -10.79 9.41
N MET A 520 3.64 -10.80 10.58
CA MET A 520 3.38 -9.91 11.70
C MET A 520 4.67 -9.23 12.19
N ASP A 521 5.70 -9.13 11.34
CA ASP A 521 6.86 -8.30 11.62
C ASP A 521 6.51 -6.83 11.38
N PRO A 522 6.56 -5.94 12.40
CA PRO A 522 6.24 -4.52 12.23
C PRO A 522 6.95 -3.82 11.06
N ALA A 523 8.16 -4.27 10.70
CA ALA A 523 8.94 -3.71 9.59
C ALA A 523 8.39 -4.09 8.20
N ASP A 524 7.67 -5.21 8.09
CA ASP A 524 7.02 -5.69 6.88
C ASP A 524 5.52 -5.35 6.85
N MET A 525 4.96 -4.92 7.98
CA MET A 525 3.55 -4.54 8.12
C MET A 525 3.29 -3.08 7.76
N GLU A 526 2.24 -2.84 6.99
CA GLU A 526 1.91 -1.49 6.55
C GLU A 526 1.16 -0.69 7.64
N ASN A 527 1.46 0.61 7.75
CA ASN A 527 0.80 1.50 8.72
C ASN A 527 -0.66 1.79 8.34
N SER A 528 -1.04 1.57 7.08
CA SER A 528 -2.38 1.72 6.53
C SER A 528 -2.62 0.64 5.48
N LEU A 529 -3.85 0.51 4.98
CA LEU A 529 -4.17 -0.37 3.85
C LEU A 529 -3.62 0.18 2.50
N LEU A 530 -2.30 0.22 2.30
CA LEU A 530 -1.56 0.61 1.07
C LEU A 530 -1.27 2.12 0.88
N ILE A 531 -0.12 2.49 0.25
CA ILE A 531 0.55 3.83 0.35
C ILE A 531 0.96 4.52 -1.01
N PRO A 532 1.56 5.77 -1.11
CA PRO A 532 2.21 6.42 -2.32
C PRO A 532 3.68 7.00 -2.22
N HIS A 533 4.42 7.08 -3.37
CA HIS A 533 5.44 8.10 -3.83
C HIS A 533 6.80 7.71 -4.49
N THR A 534 6.86 7.95 -5.82
CA THR A 534 7.79 8.92 -6.50
C THR A 534 7.03 9.51 -7.69
N ARG A 535 6.69 10.81 -7.63
CA ARG A 535 5.39 11.30 -8.12
C ARG A 535 5.09 11.03 -9.61
N TYR A 536 5.88 11.48 -10.59
CA TYR A 536 5.46 11.29 -12.01
C TYR A 536 6.55 10.89 -13.01
N THR A 537 7.84 10.94 -12.66
CA THR A 537 8.94 10.76 -13.64
C THR A 537 8.99 9.37 -14.26
N LEU A 538 8.89 8.32 -13.43
CA LEU A 538 8.89 6.94 -13.92
C LEU A 538 7.62 6.63 -14.74
N GLN A 539 6.50 7.22 -14.35
CA GLN A 539 5.25 7.08 -15.06
C GLN A 539 5.29 7.79 -16.41
N ILE A 540 5.78 9.02 -16.51
CA ILE A 540 5.86 9.73 -17.79
C ILE A 540 6.79 8.97 -18.72
N ASN A 541 7.92 8.48 -18.23
CA ASN A 541 8.81 7.63 -19.01
C ASN A 541 8.13 6.32 -19.44
N PHE A 542 7.30 5.72 -18.58
CA PHE A 542 6.53 4.53 -18.91
C PHE A 542 5.43 4.83 -19.95
N LEU A 543 4.62 5.86 -19.75
CA LEU A 543 3.54 6.28 -20.64
C LEU A 543 4.10 6.77 -21.98
N ALA A 544 5.23 7.46 -22.00
CA ALA A 544 5.93 7.82 -23.23
C ALA A 544 6.37 6.56 -23.98
N ARG A 545 6.96 5.56 -23.29
CA ARG A 545 7.32 4.28 -23.91
C ARG A 545 6.10 3.54 -24.45
N LEU A 546 4.98 3.56 -23.73
CA LEU A 546 3.77 2.82 -24.09
C LEU A 546 2.95 3.52 -25.19
N LEU A 547 2.69 4.81 -25.03
CA LEU A 547 1.73 5.57 -25.83
C LEU A 547 2.40 6.36 -26.96
N LEU A 548 3.65 6.81 -26.78
CA LEU A 548 4.33 7.62 -27.79
C LEU A 548 5.31 6.80 -28.63
N ILE A 549 6.19 6.03 -27.98
CA ILE A 549 7.37 5.40 -28.62
C ILE A 549 7.09 3.96 -29.08
N SER A 550 6.09 3.27 -28.50
CA SER A 550 5.83 1.86 -28.80
C SER A 550 5.59 1.60 -30.30
N PRO A 551 5.63 0.33 -30.76
CA PRO A 551 5.31 0.01 -32.15
C PRO A 551 3.92 0.49 -32.59
N SER A 552 2.99 0.63 -31.64
CA SER A 552 1.65 1.18 -31.83
C SER A 552 1.50 2.61 -31.28
N GLY A 553 2.59 3.26 -30.89
CA GLY A 553 2.59 4.58 -30.26
C GLY A 553 2.48 5.73 -31.27
N VAL A 554 2.09 6.90 -30.78
CA VAL A 554 1.82 8.11 -31.58
C VAL A 554 2.97 8.44 -32.53
N PHE A 555 4.23 8.38 -32.09
CA PHE A 555 5.35 8.71 -32.96
C PHE A 555 5.54 7.68 -34.07
N THR A 556 5.36 6.40 -33.78
CA THR A 556 5.45 5.34 -34.80
C THR A 556 4.34 5.44 -35.85
N GLN A 557 3.15 5.92 -35.45
CA GLN A 557 2.02 6.06 -36.36
C GLN A 557 2.04 7.37 -37.17
N PHE A 558 2.50 8.47 -36.58
CA PHE A 558 2.27 9.81 -37.13
C PHE A 558 3.54 10.65 -37.37
N ALA A 559 4.70 10.26 -36.84
CA ALA A 559 5.95 10.98 -37.08
C ALA A 559 6.83 10.22 -38.07
N SER A 560 7.40 10.95 -39.04
CA SER A 560 8.35 10.38 -40.02
C SER A 560 9.61 9.81 -39.37
N SER A 561 9.90 10.22 -38.12
CA SER A 561 10.99 9.71 -37.30
C SER A 561 10.56 8.60 -36.33
N GLY A 562 9.35 8.06 -36.40
CA GLY A 562 8.87 7.00 -35.52
C GLY A 562 9.56 5.63 -35.70
N GLY A 563 9.27 4.67 -34.81
CA GLY A 563 9.80 3.31 -34.90
C GLY A 563 11.33 3.21 -34.90
N GLU A 564 11.91 2.48 -35.85
CA GLU A 564 13.37 2.25 -35.92
C GLU A 564 14.19 3.53 -36.18
N ALA A 565 13.62 4.50 -36.91
CA ALA A 565 14.29 5.79 -37.14
C ALA A 565 14.53 6.53 -35.82
N MET A 566 13.55 6.51 -34.91
CA MET A 566 13.69 7.12 -33.59
C MET A 566 14.83 6.47 -32.80
N ILE A 567 14.85 5.14 -32.74
CA ILE A 567 15.88 4.39 -32.02
C ILE A 567 17.26 4.67 -32.62
N THR A 568 17.36 4.80 -33.94
CA THR A 568 18.61 5.13 -34.64
C THR A 568 19.09 6.54 -34.29
N ILE A 569 18.18 7.52 -34.27
CA ILE A 569 18.49 8.90 -33.86
C ILE A 569 18.91 8.93 -32.39
N LEU A 570 18.19 8.27 -31.48
CA LEU A 570 18.52 8.20 -30.06
C LEU A 570 19.89 7.55 -29.81
N LYS A 571 20.20 6.45 -30.50
CA LYS A 571 21.53 5.81 -30.43
C LYS A 571 22.62 6.76 -30.91
N ARG A 572 22.39 7.47 -32.03
CA ARG A 572 23.33 8.46 -32.55
C ARG A 572 23.53 9.62 -31.58
N SER A 573 22.45 10.18 -31.04
CA SER A 573 22.47 11.25 -30.05
C SER A 573 23.20 10.84 -28.78
N LEU A 574 22.95 9.63 -28.25
CA LEU A 574 23.67 9.09 -27.10
C LEU A 574 25.17 8.94 -27.41
N SER A 575 25.52 8.42 -28.59
CA SER A 575 26.92 8.24 -28.99
C SER A 575 27.69 9.54 -29.18
N SER A 576 27.00 10.64 -29.49
CA SER A 576 27.58 11.99 -29.63
C SER A 576 27.48 12.85 -28.38
N MET A 577 26.77 12.38 -27.35
CA MET A 577 26.56 13.14 -26.11
C MET A 577 27.86 13.19 -25.31
N THR A 578 28.19 14.36 -24.81
CA THR A 578 29.32 14.58 -23.90
C THR A 578 28.83 15.24 -22.62
N TYR A 579 29.54 15.05 -21.51
CA TYR A 579 29.25 15.72 -20.25
C TYR A 579 29.31 17.24 -20.40
N ARG A 580 30.19 17.74 -21.27
CA ARG A 580 30.26 19.16 -21.66
C ARG A 580 29.00 19.61 -22.39
N SER A 581 28.46 18.80 -23.30
CA SER A 581 27.20 19.11 -24.00
C SER A 581 25.98 19.19 -23.07
N LEU A 582 26.05 18.57 -21.88
CA LEU A 582 25.02 18.68 -20.84
C LEU A 582 25.22 19.91 -19.92
N CYS A 583 26.39 20.54 -20.00
CA CYS A 583 26.73 21.73 -19.22
C CYS A 583 26.63 22.97 -20.10
N MET A 584 25.57 23.76 -19.94
CA MET A 584 25.21 24.81 -20.90
C MET A 584 26.36 25.78 -21.29
N PRO A 585 27.18 26.31 -20.35
CA PRO A 585 28.29 27.19 -20.74
C PRO A 585 29.33 26.50 -21.63
N GLU A 586 29.60 25.22 -21.36
CA GLU A 586 30.57 24.43 -22.13
C GLU A 586 29.99 24.05 -23.50
N ASP A 587 28.71 23.68 -23.56
CA ASP A 587 27.99 23.40 -24.80
C ASP A 587 27.92 24.62 -25.74
N ILE A 588 27.62 25.81 -25.21
CA ILE A 588 27.60 27.05 -26.00
C ILE A 588 28.98 27.34 -26.58
N ALA A 589 30.03 27.18 -25.77
CA ALA A 589 31.40 27.44 -26.18
C ALA A 589 31.92 26.43 -27.20
N GLU A 590 31.63 25.15 -27.00
CA GLU A 590 32.02 24.08 -27.92
C GLU A 590 31.36 24.24 -29.30
N ARG A 591 30.15 24.83 -29.34
CA ARG A 591 29.46 25.15 -30.59
C ARG A 591 29.86 26.50 -31.21
N GLY A 592 30.71 27.30 -30.53
CA GLY A 592 31.13 28.62 -31.00
C GLY A 592 29.99 29.64 -31.09
N MET A 593 29.03 29.55 -30.16
CA MET A 593 27.76 30.30 -30.21
C MET A 593 27.75 31.55 -29.30
N GLU A 594 28.86 31.90 -28.66
CA GLU A 594 28.96 32.97 -27.66
C GLU A 594 28.57 34.35 -28.22
N ASP A 595 29.04 34.67 -29.43
CA ASP A 595 28.90 36.01 -30.01
C ASP A 595 27.70 36.16 -30.95
N VAL A 596 26.86 35.11 -31.10
CA VAL A 596 25.71 35.15 -32.01
C VAL A 596 24.68 36.19 -31.52
N PRO A 597 24.33 37.22 -32.30
CA PRO A 597 23.36 38.23 -31.87
C PRO A 597 21.96 37.62 -31.77
N ASN A 598 21.16 38.13 -30.83
CA ASN A 598 19.75 37.73 -30.62
C ASN A 598 19.54 36.23 -30.30
N TYR A 599 20.55 35.53 -29.78
CA TYR A 599 20.40 34.14 -29.36
C TYR A 599 19.83 34.04 -27.93
N TYR A 600 18.52 34.18 -27.81
CA TYR A 600 17.85 34.27 -26.50
C TYR A 600 17.92 32.99 -25.65
N TYR A 601 17.89 31.79 -26.27
CA TYR A 601 18.14 30.53 -25.53
C TYR A 601 19.49 30.56 -24.81
N ARG A 602 20.57 30.97 -25.51
CA ARG A 602 21.89 31.13 -24.90
C ARG A 602 21.85 32.15 -23.77
N ASN A 603 21.38 33.36 -24.06
CA ASN A 603 21.45 34.46 -23.09
C ASN A 603 20.70 34.12 -21.81
N ASP A 604 19.44 33.69 -21.95
CA ASP A 604 18.57 33.41 -20.81
C ASP A 604 19.04 32.14 -20.09
N GLY A 605 19.38 31.09 -20.83
CA GLY A 605 19.83 29.84 -20.23
C GLY A 605 21.19 29.95 -19.52
N LEU A 606 22.12 30.79 -20.00
CA LEU A 606 23.37 31.05 -19.26
C LEU A 606 23.10 31.78 -17.94
N MET A 607 22.10 32.67 -17.91
CA MET A 607 21.67 33.33 -16.67
C MET A 607 21.00 32.33 -15.72
N VAL A 608 20.11 31.47 -16.22
CA VAL A 608 19.49 30.39 -15.42
C VAL A 608 20.56 29.44 -14.86
N TRP A 609 21.51 29.02 -15.69
CA TRP A 609 22.63 28.18 -15.28
C TRP A 609 23.46 28.83 -14.18
N ASP A 610 23.82 30.12 -14.33
CA ASP A 610 24.58 30.85 -13.31
C ASP A 610 23.84 30.93 -11.97
N ILE A 611 22.54 31.24 -12.00
CA ILE A 611 21.70 31.33 -10.80
C ILE A 611 21.62 29.96 -10.10
N ILE A 612 21.37 28.87 -10.85
CA ILE A 612 21.38 27.50 -10.30
C ILE A 612 22.75 27.15 -9.75
N ASN A 613 23.83 27.46 -10.48
CA ASN A 613 25.19 27.13 -10.06
C ASN A 613 25.55 27.83 -8.75
N ARG A 614 25.21 29.12 -8.61
CA ARG A 614 25.45 29.88 -7.37
C ARG A 614 24.63 29.33 -6.20
N PHE A 615 23.38 28.93 -6.44
CA PHE A 615 22.55 28.28 -5.43
C PHE A 615 23.15 26.93 -4.99
N VAL A 616 23.42 26.03 -5.93
CA VAL A 616 24.00 24.70 -5.68
C VAL A 616 25.35 24.83 -4.98
N LYS A 617 26.19 25.77 -5.40
CA LYS A 617 27.48 26.06 -4.75
C LYS A 617 27.30 26.49 -3.31
N GLY A 618 26.31 27.35 -3.03
CA GLY A 618 25.99 27.77 -1.67
C GLY A 618 25.56 26.61 -0.79
N VAL A 619 24.61 25.79 -1.28
CA VAL A 619 24.06 24.66 -0.51
C VAL A 619 25.11 23.58 -0.30
N LEU A 620 25.79 23.13 -1.37
CA LEU A 620 26.77 22.05 -1.24
C LEU A 620 28.04 22.50 -0.53
N GLY A 621 28.43 23.77 -0.63
CA GLY A 621 29.53 24.34 0.18
C GLY A 621 29.15 24.56 1.65
N HIS A 622 27.85 24.58 1.98
CA HIS A 622 27.42 24.55 3.38
C HIS A 622 27.67 23.17 4.00
N TYR A 623 27.44 22.09 3.28
CA TYR A 623 27.61 20.72 3.79
C TYR A 623 29.00 20.11 3.56
N ASN A 624 29.70 20.51 2.49
CA ASN A 624 31.01 19.99 2.13
C ASN A 624 32.07 21.10 2.28
N LYS A 625 32.81 21.06 3.39
CA LYS A 625 33.82 22.08 3.74
C LYS A 625 35.17 21.84 3.08
N SER A 626 35.39 20.63 2.54
CA SER A 626 36.63 20.28 1.86
C SER A 626 36.43 19.28 0.72
N ASP A 627 37.34 19.26 -0.25
CA ASP A 627 37.36 18.25 -1.32
C ASP A 627 37.56 16.82 -0.77
N ALA A 628 38.19 16.70 0.41
CA ALA A 628 38.34 15.43 1.10
C ALA A 628 36.98 14.83 1.50
N GLU A 629 36.02 15.65 1.95
CA GLU A 629 34.68 15.19 2.32
C GLU A 629 33.95 14.59 1.12
N VAL A 630 33.99 15.25 -0.04
CA VAL A 630 33.36 14.75 -1.27
C VAL A 630 34.02 13.47 -1.78
N SER A 631 35.35 13.43 -1.78
CA SER A 631 36.10 12.28 -2.32
C SER A 631 36.04 11.03 -1.43
N GLN A 632 35.80 11.21 -0.12
CA GLN A 632 35.73 10.13 0.87
C GLN A 632 34.30 9.67 1.18
N ASP A 633 33.27 10.43 0.78
CA ASP A 633 31.86 10.05 0.95
C ASP A 633 31.51 8.81 0.10
N SER A 634 31.51 7.63 0.72
CA SER A 634 31.28 6.36 0.02
C SER A 634 29.91 6.26 -0.62
N GLU A 635 28.88 6.89 -0.03
CA GLU A 635 27.51 6.83 -0.56
C GLU A 635 27.38 7.68 -1.81
N LEU A 636 27.94 8.90 -1.78
CA LEU A 636 28.03 9.77 -2.94
C LEU A 636 28.81 9.09 -4.07
N GLN A 637 29.95 8.46 -3.77
CA GLN A 637 30.75 7.79 -4.79
C GLN A 637 30.02 6.60 -5.40
N GLN A 638 29.29 5.82 -4.61
CA GLN A 638 28.47 4.73 -5.12
C GLN A 638 27.33 5.26 -5.99
N TRP A 639 26.66 6.34 -5.58
CA TRP A 639 25.58 6.95 -6.36
C TRP A 639 26.07 7.45 -7.73
N ILE A 640 27.25 8.09 -7.78
CA ILE A 640 27.85 8.53 -9.03
C ILE A 640 28.25 7.35 -9.92
N GLN A 641 28.77 6.27 -9.31
CA GLN A 641 29.09 5.04 -10.03
C GLN A 641 27.82 4.42 -10.66
N ASP A 642 26.72 4.36 -9.92
CA ASP A 642 25.44 3.83 -10.42
C ASP A 642 24.91 4.68 -11.58
N ILE A 643 25.02 6.01 -11.50
CA ILE A 643 24.63 6.91 -12.60
C ILE A 643 25.49 6.65 -13.84
N PHE A 644 26.80 6.49 -13.67
CA PHE A 644 27.69 6.18 -14.79
C PHE A 644 27.36 4.81 -15.42
N GLU A 645 27.22 3.78 -14.61
CA GLU A 645 27.01 2.40 -15.07
C GLU A 645 25.62 2.20 -15.68
N HIS A 646 24.58 2.69 -15.02
CA HIS A 646 23.19 2.40 -15.37
C HIS A 646 22.50 3.56 -16.10
N GLY A 647 22.83 4.81 -15.75
CA GLY A 647 22.31 5.99 -16.43
C GLY A 647 22.98 6.23 -17.78
N PHE A 648 24.31 6.11 -17.82
CA PHE A 648 25.12 6.37 -19.02
C PHE A 648 25.74 5.11 -19.65
N LEU A 649 25.31 3.92 -19.21
CA LEU A 649 25.68 2.63 -19.79
C LEU A 649 27.20 2.40 -19.87
N SER A 650 27.94 2.88 -18.88
CA SER A 650 29.41 2.77 -18.79
C SER A 650 30.16 3.39 -19.99
N GLN A 651 29.56 4.36 -20.70
CA GLN A 651 30.16 4.97 -21.87
C GLN A 651 31.21 6.03 -21.49
N ALA A 652 32.47 5.60 -21.40
CA ALA A 652 33.59 6.47 -21.02
C ALA A 652 33.80 7.68 -21.97
N ASN A 653 33.42 7.57 -23.24
CA ASN A 653 33.52 8.64 -24.23
C ASN A 653 32.58 9.83 -23.95
N ILE A 654 31.55 9.65 -23.12
CA ILE A 654 30.68 10.75 -22.69
C ILE A 654 31.47 11.71 -21.76
N GLY A 655 32.47 11.22 -21.02
CA GLY A 655 33.29 12.05 -20.14
C GLY A 655 32.56 12.51 -18.87
N ILE A 656 31.45 11.85 -18.50
CA ILE A 656 30.81 12.05 -17.20
C ILE A 656 31.68 11.38 -16.11
N PRO A 657 31.88 12.02 -14.94
CA PRO A 657 32.73 11.45 -13.89
C PRO A 657 32.16 10.13 -13.37
N GLN A 658 33.05 9.14 -13.19
CA GLN A 658 32.76 7.90 -12.45
C GLN A 658 32.85 8.11 -10.94
N ARG A 659 33.57 9.16 -10.54
CA ARG A 659 33.83 9.55 -9.17
C ARG A 659 33.98 11.06 -9.12
N LEU A 660 33.57 11.66 -8.00
CA LEU A 660 33.75 13.08 -7.75
C LEU A 660 34.88 13.27 -6.74
N SER A 661 35.84 14.13 -7.06
CA SER A 661 37.05 14.36 -6.27
C SER A 661 37.07 15.70 -5.55
N SER A 662 36.15 16.60 -5.89
CA SER A 662 36.10 17.95 -5.33
C SER A 662 34.67 18.47 -5.19
N VAL A 663 34.50 19.46 -4.32
CA VAL A 663 33.23 20.20 -4.18
C VAL A 663 32.87 20.87 -5.49
N ALA A 664 33.84 21.34 -6.27
CA ALA A 664 33.61 21.95 -7.57
C ALA A 664 33.00 20.98 -8.59
N GLU A 665 33.49 19.73 -8.63
CA GLU A 665 32.95 18.69 -9.51
C GLU A 665 31.53 18.30 -9.10
N LEU A 666 31.27 18.17 -7.79
CA LEU A 666 29.94 17.89 -7.26
C LEU A 666 28.95 19.02 -7.59
N VAL A 667 29.35 20.27 -7.38
CA VAL A 667 28.54 21.45 -7.73
C VAL A 667 28.21 21.46 -9.22
N LYS A 668 29.20 21.20 -10.08
CA LYS A 668 28.98 21.15 -11.54
C LYS A 668 27.99 20.03 -11.89
N PHE A 669 28.14 18.85 -11.31
CA PHE A 669 27.29 17.68 -11.58
C PHE A 669 25.83 17.92 -11.17
N VAL A 670 25.62 18.45 -9.97
CA VAL A 670 24.27 18.75 -9.46
C VAL A 670 23.65 19.92 -10.23
N THR A 671 24.43 20.95 -10.59
CA THR A 671 23.96 22.05 -11.45
C THR A 671 23.48 21.51 -12.80
N MET A 672 24.26 20.61 -13.42
CA MET A 672 23.88 19.94 -14.67
C MET A 672 22.57 19.16 -14.52
N GLY A 673 22.42 18.36 -13.45
CA GLY A 673 21.20 17.60 -13.20
C GLY A 673 19.96 18.48 -13.05
N ILE A 674 20.06 19.57 -12.28
CA ILE A 674 18.96 20.53 -12.09
C ILE A 674 18.62 21.25 -13.39
N PHE A 675 19.64 21.69 -14.14
CA PHE A 675 19.44 22.43 -15.40
C PHE A 675 18.85 21.55 -16.51
N THR A 676 19.31 20.29 -16.64
CA THR A 676 18.83 19.36 -17.66
C THR A 676 17.46 18.76 -17.35
N GLY A 677 17.04 18.78 -16.08
CA GLY A 677 15.72 18.36 -15.62
C GLY A 677 14.59 19.36 -15.85
N GLN A 678 14.82 20.40 -16.68
CA GLN A 678 13.89 21.51 -16.90
C GLN A 678 13.30 21.48 -18.30
N HIS A 679 12.01 21.80 -18.40
CA HIS A 679 11.33 22.04 -19.67
C HIS A 679 10.29 23.14 -19.50
N SER A 680 10.03 23.90 -20.56
CA SER A 680 8.94 24.86 -20.60
C SER A 680 7.68 24.18 -21.17
N ALA A 681 6.62 24.12 -20.38
CA ALA A 681 5.28 23.72 -20.83
C ALA A 681 4.28 24.85 -20.57
N VAL A 682 3.12 24.83 -21.24
CA VAL A 682 2.11 25.91 -21.20
C VAL A 682 0.84 25.44 -20.47
N ASN A 683 0.99 24.62 -19.42
CA ASN A 683 -0.11 23.89 -18.78
C ASN A 683 -0.52 24.48 -17.42
N CYS A 684 -1.81 24.41 -17.11
CA CYS A 684 -2.36 24.83 -15.81
C CYS A 684 -1.97 23.86 -14.69
N GLY A 685 -1.32 24.36 -13.62
CA GLY A 685 -0.97 23.58 -12.42
C GLY A 685 0.53 23.42 -12.13
N GLN A 686 1.40 24.15 -12.85
CA GLN A 686 2.86 24.05 -12.75
C GLN A 686 3.43 24.51 -11.41
N VAL A 687 4.48 23.81 -10.96
CA VAL A 687 5.41 24.29 -9.95
C VAL A 687 6.65 24.84 -10.67
N CYS A 688 6.80 26.16 -10.70
CA CYS A 688 7.89 26.84 -11.40
C CYS A 688 9.26 26.52 -10.78
N LEU A 689 10.32 26.68 -11.56
CA LEU A 689 11.70 26.51 -11.12
C LEU A 689 11.98 27.28 -9.82
N GLY A 690 12.54 26.58 -8.83
CA GLY A 690 12.86 27.15 -7.52
C GLY A 690 11.68 27.25 -6.55
N LEU A 691 10.46 26.87 -6.96
CA LEU A 691 9.33 26.68 -6.05
C LEU A 691 9.24 25.23 -5.60
N TYR A 692 9.11 25.01 -4.30
CA TYR A 692 9.01 23.67 -3.71
C TYR A 692 7.74 23.63 -2.84
N PRO A 693 6.78 22.72 -3.11
CA PRO A 693 5.60 22.58 -2.25
C PRO A 693 5.99 22.00 -0.88
N GLU A 694 7.02 21.16 -0.86
CA GLU A 694 7.55 20.45 0.30
C GLU A 694 8.80 21.15 0.84
N GLU A 695 8.98 21.16 2.16
CA GLU A 695 10.19 21.69 2.81
C GLU A 695 11.08 20.51 3.22
N HIS A 696 12.29 20.44 2.66
CA HIS A 696 13.26 19.39 2.98
C HIS A 696 14.49 19.92 3.74
N PHE A 697 14.69 21.23 3.75
CA PHE A 697 15.72 21.88 4.55
C PHE A 697 15.05 22.74 5.61
N CYS A 698 15.38 22.51 6.88
CA CYS A 698 14.92 23.33 8.01
C CYS A 698 16.03 24.25 8.56
N GLU A 699 17.26 24.09 8.07
CA GLU A 699 18.42 24.87 8.50
C GLU A 699 18.41 26.29 7.91
N GLU A 700 18.76 27.28 8.73
CA GLU A 700 18.72 28.71 8.35
C GLU A 700 19.52 29.02 7.08
N VAL A 701 20.73 28.46 6.95
CA VAL A 701 21.64 28.77 5.82
C VAL A 701 21.06 28.26 4.49
N PRO A 702 20.70 26.97 4.32
CA PRO A 702 19.97 26.49 3.16
C PRO A 702 18.66 27.25 2.88
N CYS A 703 17.85 27.53 3.90
CA CYS A 703 16.59 28.28 3.72
C CYS A 703 16.84 29.68 3.14
N LYS A 704 17.86 30.38 3.62
CA LYS A 704 18.25 31.69 3.09
C LYS A 704 18.78 31.60 1.65
N LEU A 705 19.54 30.55 1.34
CA LEU A 705 20.03 30.30 -0.02
C LEU A 705 18.87 30.02 -1.00
N ILE A 706 17.84 29.27 -0.57
CA ILE A 706 16.63 29.02 -1.35
C ILE A 706 15.87 30.34 -1.60
N SER A 707 15.68 31.15 -0.56
CA SER A 707 15.01 32.45 -0.70
C SER A 707 15.74 33.39 -1.67
N ASN A 708 17.08 33.45 -1.58
CA ASN A 708 17.89 34.23 -2.52
C ASN A 708 17.78 33.68 -3.96
N PHE A 709 17.83 32.36 -4.13
CA PHE A 709 17.67 31.69 -5.42
C PHE A 709 16.31 32.05 -6.06
N GLN A 710 15.23 31.99 -5.30
CA GLN A 710 13.89 32.38 -5.75
C GLN A 710 13.83 33.86 -6.18
N GLY A 711 14.41 34.76 -5.39
CA GLY A 711 14.46 36.18 -5.73
C GLY A 711 15.24 36.46 -7.01
N GLU A 712 16.36 35.77 -7.23
CA GLU A 712 17.14 35.91 -8.47
C GLU A 712 16.38 35.39 -9.70
N LEU A 713 15.64 34.29 -9.57
CA LEU A 713 14.77 33.77 -10.64
C LEU A 713 13.62 34.72 -10.96
N GLU A 714 13.03 35.37 -9.97
CA GLU A 714 11.97 36.39 -10.16
C GLU A 714 12.50 37.63 -10.89
N ILE A 715 13.71 38.09 -10.54
CA ILE A 715 14.39 39.18 -11.24
C ILE A 715 14.63 38.79 -12.71
N LEU A 716 15.14 37.58 -12.96
CA LEU A 716 15.38 37.09 -14.32
C LEU A 716 14.07 36.99 -15.12
N SER A 717 13.00 36.46 -14.53
CA SER A 717 11.66 36.44 -15.14
C SER A 717 11.22 37.85 -15.55
N THR A 718 11.41 38.84 -14.67
CA THR A 718 11.09 40.25 -14.96
C THR A 718 11.91 40.81 -16.12
N VAL A 719 13.20 40.50 -16.19
CA VAL A 719 14.09 40.90 -17.29
C VAL A 719 13.63 40.32 -18.62
N ILE A 720 13.34 39.00 -18.65
CA ILE A 720 12.86 38.30 -19.85
C ILE A 720 11.51 38.87 -20.31
N LYS A 721 10.55 39.05 -19.40
CA LYS A 721 9.24 39.66 -19.70
C LYS A 721 9.36 41.07 -20.25
N THR A 722 10.25 41.89 -19.69
CA THR A 722 10.46 43.27 -20.14
C THR A 722 11.07 43.32 -21.53
N ARG A 723 12.13 42.54 -21.78
CA ARG A 723 12.74 42.41 -23.11
C ARG A 723 11.71 41.95 -24.14
N ASN A 724 10.89 40.95 -23.80
CA ASN A 724 9.93 40.35 -24.71
C ASN A 724 8.85 41.33 -25.20
N LYS A 725 8.53 42.40 -24.45
CA LYS A 725 7.58 43.45 -24.88
C LYS A 725 8.04 44.20 -26.14
N SER A 726 9.34 44.26 -26.40
CA SER A 726 9.91 44.92 -27.57
C SER A 726 10.23 43.99 -28.74
N LEU A 727 9.99 42.68 -28.59
CA LEU A 727 10.26 41.70 -29.65
C LEU A 727 9.00 41.46 -30.48
N GLU A 728 9.17 41.36 -31.80
CA GLU A 728 8.11 40.93 -32.71
C GLU A 728 7.64 39.50 -32.40
N VAL A 729 8.58 38.64 -31.98
CA VAL A 729 8.31 37.29 -31.49
C VAL A 729 8.95 37.13 -30.09
N PRO A 730 8.14 37.09 -29.03
CA PRO A 730 8.62 36.84 -27.67
C PRO A 730 9.34 35.49 -27.53
N TYR A 731 10.41 35.45 -26.74
CA TYR A 731 11.08 34.21 -26.35
C TYR A 731 10.87 33.96 -24.85
N THR A 732 10.00 33.01 -24.51
CA THR A 732 9.54 32.75 -23.13
C THR A 732 10.03 31.42 -22.55
N TYR A 733 10.68 30.58 -23.36
CA TYR A 733 11.00 29.19 -23.03
C TYR A 733 12.05 29.01 -21.91
N MET A 734 12.74 30.08 -21.52
CA MET A 734 13.71 30.12 -20.41
C MET A 734 13.28 31.08 -19.29
N ASP A 735 12.03 31.56 -19.32
CA ASP A 735 11.48 32.37 -18.22
C ASP A 735 11.30 31.45 -17.00
N PRO A 736 11.96 31.70 -15.85
CA PRO A 736 11.81 30.85 -14.67
C PRO A 736 10.37 30.68 -14.19
N ALA A 737 9.48 31.64 -14.47
CA ALA A 737 8.06 31.53 -14.15
C ALA A 737 7.30 30.53 -15.06
N LEU A 738 7.90 30.09 -16.18
CA LEU A 738 7.32 29.17 -17.16
C LEU A 738 8.15 27.89 -17.32
N VAL A 739 9.33 27.83 -16.70
CA VAL A 739 10.15 26.62 -16.62
C VAL A 739 9.71 25.83 -15.39
N GLU A 740 9.39 24.56 -15.59
CA GLU A 740 9.00 23.69 -14.49
C GLU A 740 10.18 23.27 -13.62
N ASN A 741 9.91 23.05 -12.33
CA ASN A 741 10.87 22.50 -11.38
C ASN A 741 11.14 20.99 -11.60
N SER A 742 10.48 20.36 -12.58
CA SER A 742 10.69 18.96 -12.97
C SER A 742 10.36 18.73 -14.46
N VAL A 743 10.67 17.53 -14.99
CA VAL A 743 10.36 17.13 -16.38
C VAL A 743 8.90 16.65 -16.58
N ALA A 744 7.97 17.03 -15.70
CA ALA A 744 6.63 16.46 -15.66
C ALA A 744 5.60 17.19 -16.56
N ILE A 745 5.39 16.71 -17.79
CA ILE A 745 4.43 17.28 -18.76
C ILE A 745 2.96 17.09 -18.39
#